data_AF-A0A1Y2HZN6-F1
#
_entry.id   AF-A0A1Y2HZN6-F1
#
_cell.length_a   1.000
_cell.length_b   1.000
_cell.length_c   1.000
_cell.angle_alpha   90.00
_cell.angle_beta   90.00
_cell.angle_gamma   90.00
#
_symmetry.space_group_name_H-M   'P 1'
#
loop_
_entity.id
_entity.type
_entity.pdbx_description
1 polymer ?
#
loop_
_entity_poly.entity_id
_entity_poly.type
_entity_poly.pdbx_seq_one_letter_code
_entity_poly.pdbx_strand_id
1 'polypeptide(L)'
;MRDSNPSWGLHSRLCSHSATTMVFWILILVCLSCQLVDAVTTVRVLVPGAFNQDNWNTHRNITAAFAARTGIQVEFVTMVWVFDAHFYVATAVNTMFSSKDGFVDIFALDVVWIGDYGEYLMPLDGDAALAAVLSQHNPQNVAAGMYGGQLKAVPQSADYGVLYSRMDLLNRYGYSAPPTTTNPAFVGLTNQVSAYEGLTCNALEWTYAEDAGVMLEPDRTLSSFDQTSAIGQRVLAVGKRIRRWQANGWMSIGLTEGSSGREWIRGNALFMRNWPHMSVYTFEAGVTWPWRLTRLPTGAATLGGWLWGANKYTNNPNATKQVLGLFASTEWQRSRAVLGGAPPTIPTLYNDPDVCNVLPVCEVVQQLKIARRPSSASGVKYPEVSKAIYTYWFDIARGSGGTVESILDTMNREIAKILDIDILGPATNVAAGAPAVAAFGAVAGIEIVLLVAALGWFVFLSKTPVVRNIGLAFLGPVTVGLMMQLVVVFLTVGVPNSATCQARFWIHGMGYSLAVVSVCFRLFRLWSISWNPFLTDRSAPTKAAAVVLAPSLLVSIAILIGFSVSNAIGANEIKLSRTRYFGCVSADPLVKSTVHIVWYCWLGAQMLAACFAGIKASKLTTAPPESRALTVCIANAAFVPIILIPFVDLDLVDQPTVYILRSLTVVFPIGLFIGVYLAPRAWLALQYWRDPAAAAEKDSESHASMMGSTMTTGGNGLSTFAASAAPGNAGGKGAHNAGPTVQASAIVSLSAHGAGAATPSTATGQQAPAVDLKKLVQVTLKTFDFGCEGIATMRSADRAWLLPCKPWTLMRVYLLQKEGLLVLQHLSSQSSVARGTSVPLSVIKTVTQTSPNEFALDTYGGLVHQLMVSTAEDTKKWVGAIESVIKNRKG
;
A
#
# COMPACT_ATOMS: atom_id res chain seq x y z
N MET A 1 -61.83 61.72 25.09
CA MET A 1 -62.46 62.97 25.56
C MET A 1 -62.46 63.96 24.40
N ARG A 2 -63.68 64.37 23.99
CA ARG A 2 -64.11 65.58 23.23
C ARG A 2 -63.45 65.85 21.86
N ASP A 3 -64.16 65.63 20.75
CA ASP A 3 -65.14 66.53 20.08
C ASP A 3 -64.49 67.83 19.59
N SER A 4 -64.45 68.18 18.30
CA SER A 4 -65.63 68.53 17.50
C SER A 4 -65.24 68.96 16.05
N ASN A 5 -66.09 68.60 15.08
CA ASN A 5 -66.26 69.22 13.75
C ASN A 5 -67.18 70.48 13.91
N PRO A 6 -67.56 71.32 12.90
CA PRO A 6 -67.34 71.28 11.44
C PRO A 6 -67.13 72.67 10.73
N SER A 7 -66.92 72.68 9.40
CA SER A 7 -67.79 73.37 8.41
C SER A 7 -67.14 73.58 7.03
N TRP A 8 -67.97 73.42 6.00
CA TRP A 8 -67.71 73.44 4.56
C TRP A 8 -67.91 74.84 3.94
N GLY A 9 -67.33 75.09 2.74
CA GLY A 9 -67.84 76.06 1.75
C GLY A 9 -66.76 76.89 1.04
N LEU A 10 -66.12 76.37 -0.03
CA LEU A 10 -66.39 76.69 -1.45
C LEU A 10 -66.32 78.17 -1.86
N HIS A 11 -65.21 78.57 -2.50
CA HIS A 11 -65.14 79.29 -3.78
C HIS A 11 -63.66 79.39 -4.19
N SER A 12 -63.15 78.43 -4.98
CA SER A 12 -63.09 78.51 -6.45
C SER A 12 -62.25 79.70 -6.95
N ARG A 13 -60.97 79.45 -7.25
CA ARG A 13 -60.48 79.10 -8.60
C ARG A 13 -60.53 80.32 -9.53
N LEU A 14 -59.35 80.90 -9.84
CA LEU A 14 -58.98 81.34 -11.20
C LEU A 14 -57.58 82.00 -11.32
N CYS A 15 -56.80 82.19 -10.26
CA CYS A 15 -55.47 82.84 -10.37
C CYS A 15 -54.24 81.93 -10.12
N SER A 16 -54.36 80.61 -9.99
CA SER A 16 -53.22 79.72 -9.69
C SER A 16 -52.71 78.87 -10.87
N HIS A 17 -53.34 78.96 -12.04
CA HIS A 17 -53.05 78.07 -13.17
C HIS A 17 -51.91 78.50 -14.09
N SER A 18 -51.41 79.74 -14.05
CA SER A 18 -50.26 80.14 -14.91
C SER A 18 -48.89 79.88 -14.27
N ALA A 19 -48.78 80.03 -12.95
CA ALA A 19 -47.53 79.80 -12.22
C ALA A 19 -47.21 78.29 -12.09
N THR A 20 -48.23 77.45 -11.91
CA THR A 20 -48.04 75.99 -11.79
C THR A 20 -47.70 75.33 -13.12
N THR A 21 -48.28 75.77 -14.25
CA THR A 21 -47.92 75.25 -15.57
C THR A 21 -46.50 75.65 -15.98
N MET A 22 -46.05 76.87 -15.65
CA MET A 22 -44.70 77.32 -15.99
C MET A 22 -43.63 76.60 -15.16
N VAL A 23 -43.88 76.34 -13.87
CA VAL A 23 -43.01 75.52 -13.03
C VAL A 23 -43.02 74.05 -13.47
N PHE A 24 -44.16 73.53 -13.94
CA PHE A 24 -44.26 72.17 -14.47
C PHE A 24 -43.50 72.00 -15.79
N TRP A 25 -43.55 72.99 -16.69
CA TRP A 25 -42.76 72.99 -17.93
C TRP A 25 -41.27 73.22 -17.68
N ILE A 26 -40.88 74.03 -16.69
CA ILE A 26 -39.47 74.18 -16.29
C ILE A 26 -38.96 72.91 -15.61
N LEU A 27 -39.75 72.24 -14.77
CA LEU A 27 -39.39 70.94 -14.18
C LEU A 27 -39.32 69.83 -15.24
N ILE A 28 -40.18 69.85 -16.25
CA ILE A 28 -40.11 68.93 -17.39
C ILE A 28 -38.89 69.24 -18.26
N LEU A 29 -38.58 70.52 -18.54
CA LEU A 29 -37.37 70.90 -19.27
C LEU A 29 -36.08 70.61 -18.49
N VAL A 30 -36.08 70.73 -17.16
CA VAL A 30 -34.98 70.36 -16.26
C VAL A 30 -34.88 68.83 -16.11
N CYS A 31 -36.00 68.09 -16.11
CA CYS A 31 -35.99 66.63 -16.14
C CYS A 31 -35.62 66.05 -17.51
N LEU A 32 -35.99 66.69 -18.62
CA LEU A 32 -35.56 66.31 -19.98
C LEU A 32 -34.11 66.71 -20.24
N SER A 33 -33.61 67.81 -19.66
CA SER A 33 -32.19 68.16 -19.74
C SER A 33 -31.31 67.35 -18.77
N CYS A 34 -31.86 66.80 -17.68
CA CYS A 34 -31.17 65.84 -16.82
C CYS A 34 -31.14 64.39 -17.37
N GLN A 35 -31.81 64.10 -18.50
CA GLN A 35 -31.81 62.75 -19.11
C GLN A 35 -30.88 62.60 -20.33
N LEU A 36 -30.03 63.60 -20.60
CA LEU A 36 -28.99 63.53 -21.65
C LEU A 36 -27.58 63.82 -21.08
N VAL A 37 -27.31 63.33 -19.87
CA VAL A 37 -25.93 62.97 -19.53
C VAL A 37 -25.84 61.49 -19.88
N ASP A 38 -25.33 61.17 -21.08
CA ASP A 38 -24.91 59.80 -21.38
C ASP A 38 -24.04 59.34 -20.20
N ALA A 39 -24.52 58.33 -19.48
CA ALA A 39 -23.75 57.78 -18.37
C ALA A 39 -22.45 57.23 -18.96
N VAL A 40 -21.37 57.99 -18.79
CA VAL A 40 -20.05 57.65 -19.31
C VAL A 40 -19.69 56.27 -18.76
N THR A 41 -19.65 55.28 -19.65
CA THR A 41 -19.33 53.90 -19.26
C THR A 41 -17.82 53.82 -19.10
N THR A 42 -17.34 53.65 -17.87
CA THR A 42 -15.90 53.51 -17.58
C THR A 42 -15.56 52.05 -17.34
N VAL A 43 -14.57 51.54 -18.08
CA VAL A 43 -13.95 50.23 -17.89
C VAL A 43 -12.62 50.43 -17.15
N ARG A 44 -12.52 49.86 -15.95
CA ARG A 44 -11.33 49.94 -15.10
C ARG A 44 -10.41 48.75 -15.30
N VAL A 45 -9.13 49.04 -15.53
CA VAL A 45 -8.10 48.04 -15.84
C VAL A 45 -7.04 48.06 -14.75
N LEU A 46 -6.92 46.96 -13.99
CA LEU A 46 -5.88 46.82 -12.97
C LEU A 46 -4.56 46.37 -13.63
N VAL A 47 -3.50 47.15 -13.39
CA VAL A 47 -2.17 46.93 -13.97
C VAL A 47 -1.06 47.02 -12.90
N PRO A 48 0.00 46.17 -12.98
CA PRO A 48 1.15 46.26 -12.07
C PRO A 48 1.90 47.59 -12.16
N GLY A 49 2.35 48.09 -11.00
CA GLY A 49 3.21 49.27 -10.92
C GLY A 49 4.62 49.09 -11.49
N ALA A 50 5.09 47.83 -11.62
CA ALA A 50 6.38 47.49 -12.25
C ALA A 50 6.49 47.90 -13.72
N PHE A 51 5.35 48.07 -14.40
CA PHE A 51 5.31 48.56 -15.78
C PHE A 51 5.59 50.07 -15.89
N ASN A 52 6.28 50.70 -14.93
CA ASN A 52 6.53 52.15 -14.90
C ASN A 52 7.46 52.68 -16.03
N GLN A 53 7.88 51.82 -16.97
CA GLN A 53 8.44 52.23 -18.27
C GLN A 53 7.33 52.43 -19.33
N ASP A 54 6.21 51.71 -19.22
CA ASP A 54 4.92 51.97 -19.87
C ASP A 54 4.10 52.90 -18.96
N ASN A 55 4.34 54.22 -19.01
CA ASN A 55 3.34 55.14 -18.46
C ASN A 55 2.04 54.84 -19.24
N TRP A 56 1.02 54.18 -18.67
CA TRP A 56 -0.17 53.77 -19.45
C TRP A 56 -0.85 54.96 -20.16
N ASN A 57 -0.53 56.18 -19.73
CA ASN A 57 -0.77 57.45 -20.39
C ASN A 57 -0.18 57.61 -21.80
N THR A 58 0.89 56.91 -22.19
CA THR A 58 1.49 56.96 -23.53
C THR A 58 0.52 56.41 -24.59
N HIS A 59 -0.49 55.63 -24.18
CA HIS A 59 -1.55 55.11 -25.03
C HIS A 59 -2.82 55.97 -25.01
N ARG A 60 -2.80 57.14 -24.36
CA ARG A 60 -3.97 58.02 -24.18
C ARG A 60 -4.62 58.44 -25.50
N ASN A 61 -3.83 58.61 -26.57
CA ASN A 61 -4.38 58.96 -27.87
C ASN A 61 -5.28 57.84 -28.43
N ILE A 62 -4.86 56.59 -28.28
CA ILE A 62 -5.62 55.41 -28.72
C ILE A 62 -6.88 55.25 -27.86
N THR A 63 -6.76 55.36 -26.52
CA THR A 63 -7.91 55.24 -25.63
C THR A 63 -8.90 56.40 -25.77
N ALA A 64 -8.43 57.63 -26.02
CA ALA A 64 -9.30 58.79 -26.28
C ALA A 64 -10.03 58.66 -27.63
N ALA A 65 -9.34 58.19 -28.68
CA ALA A 65 -9.97 57.93 -29.98
C ALA A 65 -11.01 56.80 -29.88
N PHE A 66 -10.72 55.75 -29.09
CA PHE A 66 -11.68 54.70 -28.78
C PHE A 66 -12.90 55.26 -28.05
N ALA A 67 -12.70 56.02 -26.98
CA ALA A 67 -13.78 56.62 -26.20
C ALA A 67 -14.66 57.56 -27.03
N ALA A 68 -14.07 58.34 -27.94
CA ALA A 68 -14.82 59.20 -28.86
C ALA A 68 -15.69 58.41 -29.84
N ARG A 69 -15.31 57.19 -30.21
CA ARG A 69 -16.05 56.32 -31.13
C ARG A 69 -17.12 55.47 -30.44
N THR A 70 -16.86 55.02 -29.22
CA THR A 70 -17.69 54.01 -28.53
C THR A 70 -18.45 54.55 -27.32
N GLY A 71 -18.08 55.74 -26.82
CA GLY A 71 -18.58 56.27 -25.54
C GLY A 71 -17.99 55.59 -24.30
N ILE A 72 -17.03 54.66 -24.47
CA ILE A 72 -16.43 53.88 -23.38
C ILE A 72 -15.08 54.48 -22.96
N GLN A 73 -14.96 54.90 -21.71
CA GLN A 73 -13.70 55.39 -21.14
C GLN A 73 -12.87 54.24 -20.59
N VAL A 74 -11.55 54.29 -20.77
CA VAL A 74 -10.60 53.32 -20.20
C VAL A 74 -9.82 54.00 -19.07
N GLU A 75 -9.96 53.48 -17.85
CA GLU A 75 -9.27 53.98 -16.66
C GLU A 75 -8.26 52.92 -16.18
N PHE A 76 -6.98 53.27 -16.11
CA PHE A 76 -5.95 52.37 -15.56
C PHE A 76 -5.80 52.59 -14.05
N VAL A 77 -6.03 51.53 -13.28
CA VAL A 77 -5.80 51.48 -11.84
C VAL A 77 -4.42 50.89 -11.62
N THR A 78 -3.44 51.75 -11.31
CA THR A 78 -2.05 51.34 -11.12
C THR A 78 -1.76 51.01 -9.67
N MET A 79 -1.10 49.87 -9.42
CA MET A 79 -0.56 49.56 -8.09
C MET A 79 0.79 50.26 -7.87
N VAL A 80 1.16 50.53 -6.60
CA VAL A 80 2.47 51.11 -6.26
C VAL A 80 3.59 50.15 -6.66
N TRP A 81 4.68 50.68 -7.22
CA TRP A 81 5.88 49.90 -7.55
C TRP A 81 6.51 49.30 -6.29
N VAL A 82 6.78 48.00 -6.31
CA VAL A 82 7.42 47.24 -5.24
C VAL A 82 8.37 46.23 -5.87
N PHE A 83 9.45 45.89 -5.15
CA PHE A 83 10.52 44.99 -5.62
C PHE A 83 10.04 43.58 -6.04
N ASP A 84 8.82 43.19 -5.67
CA ASP A 84 8.16 41.93 -6.08
C ASP A 84 6.73 42.20 -6.59
N ALA A 85 6.63 42.93 -7.71
CA ALA A 85 5.32 43.32 -8.25
C ALA A 85 4.42 42.12 -8.61
N HIS A 86 4.99 40.95 -8.92
CA HIS A 86 4.20 39.74 -9.19
C HIS A 86 3.42 39.30 -7.96
N PHE A 87 4.06 39.25 -6.78
CA PHE A 87 3.41 38.86 -5.53
C PHE A 87 2.29 39.82 -5.10
N TYR A 88 2.52 41.13 -5.24
CA TYR A 88 1.53 42.13 -4.82
C TYR A 88 0.32 42.20 -5.75
N VAL A 89 0.51 42.08 -7.07
CA VAL A 89 -0.61 42.02 -8.01
C VAL A 89 -1.40 40.72 -7.83
N ALA A 90 -0.73 39.58 -7.64
CA ALA A 90 -1.43 38.33 -7.32
C ALA A 90 -2.27 38.46 -6.04
N THR A 91 -1.74 39.10 -5.00
CA THR A 91 -2.46 39.33 -3.74
C THR A 91 -3.68 40.22 -3.94
N ALA A 92 -3.56 41.31 -4.71
CA ALA A 92 -4.68 42.21 -4.98
C ALA A 92 -5.77 41.54 -5.83
N VAL A 93 -5.37 40.84 -6.89
CA VAL A 93 -6.26 40.05 -7.74
C VAL A 93 -7.00 38.99 -6.91
N ASN A 94 -6.28 38.25 -6.06
CA ASN A 94 -6.87 37.25 -5.18
C ASN A 94 -7.86 37.86 -4.18
N THR A 95 -7.53 39.02 -3.60
CA THR A 95 -8.42 39.73 -2.67
C THR A 95 -9.72 40.14 -3.37
N MET A 96 -9.64 40.74 -4.56
CA MET A 96 -10.82 41.16 -5.33
C MET A 96 -11.68 39.97 -5.77
N PHE A 97 -11.07 38.86 -6.21
CA PHE A 97 -11.81 37.66 -6.57
C PHE A 97 -12.47 36.98 -5.36
N SER A 98 -11.79 36.98 -4.21
CA SER A 98 -12.33 36.43 -2.96
C SER A 98 -13.53 37.23 -2.45
N SER A 99 -13.52 38.57 -2.62
CA SER A 99 -14.65 39.43 -2.26
C SER A 99 -15.71 39.55 -3.35
N LYS A 100 -15.52 38.93 -4.52
CA LYS A 100 -16.39 39.03 -5.70
C LYS A 100 -16.65 40.49 -6.11
N ASP A 101 -15.62 41.31 -6.00
CA ASP A 101 -15.71 42.74 -6.24
C ASP A 101 -15.80 43.05 -7.75
N GLY A 102 -16.70 43.96 -8.12
CA GLY A 102 -16.96 44.39 -9.50
C GLY A 102 -16.41 45.78 -9.85
N PHE A 103 -15.55 46.37 -9.01
CA PHE A 103 -14.96 47.69 -9.23
C PHE A 103 -13.97 47.69 -10.40
N VAL A 104 -13.14 46.65 -10.49
CA VAL A 104 -12.21 46.41 -11.60
C VAL A 104 -12.86 45.51 -12.63
N ASP A 105 -12.75 45.88 -13.90
CA ASP A 105 -13.37 45.17 -15.01
C ASP A 105 -12.39 44.23 -15.74
N ILE A 106 -11.12 44.63 -15.86
CA ILE A 106 -10.06 43.87 -16.55
C ILE A 106 -8.82 43.78 -15.67
N PHE A 107 -8.20 42.60 -15.64
CA PHE A 107 -6.96 42.33 -14.92
C PHE A 107 -5.82 42.01 -15.88
N ALA A 108 -4.65 42.60 -15.66
CA ALA A 108 -3.40 42.04 -16.19
C ALA A 108 -3.01 40.79 -15.39
N LEU A 109 -2.89 39.66 -16.06
CA LEU A 109 -2.57 38.37 -15.47
C LEU A 109 -1.28 37.82 -16.05
N ASP A 110 -0.37 37.32 -15.22
CA ASP A 110 0.72 36.48 -15.73
C ASP A 110 0.10 35.26 -16.44
N VAL A 111 0.73 34.78 -17.50
CA VAL A 111 0.22 33.67 -18.31
C VAL A 111 -0.05 32.39 -17.50
N VAL A 112 0.65 32.15 -16.38
CA VAL A 112 0.36 30.97 -15.53
C VAL A 112 -0.84 31.17 -14.60
N TRP A 113 -1.21 32.41 -14.29
CA TRP A 113 -2.33 32.73 -13.40
C TRP A 113 -3.70 32.38 -13.97
N ILE A 114 -3.77 32.03 -15.26
CA ILE A 114 -4.96 31.45 -15.86
C ILE A 114 -5.43 30.20 -15.12
N GLY A 115 -4.50 29.41 -14.57
CA GLY A 115 -4.79 28.23 -13.76
C GLY A 115 -5.43 28.59 -12.42
N ASP A 116 -4.92 29.62 -11.76
CA ASP A 116 -5.36 30.05 -10.42
C ASP A 116 -6.70 30.79 -10.47
N TYR A 117 -6.91 31.61 -11.50
CA TYR A 117 -8.03 32.55 -11.53
C TYR A 117 -9.10 32.28 -12.59
N GLY A 118 -8.92 31.28 -13.45
CA GLY A 118 -9.81 31.02 -14.59
C GLY A 118 -11.30 30.89 -14.24
N GLU A 119 -11.66 30.41 -13.04
CA GLU A 119 -13.05 30.32 -12.56
C GLU A 119 -13.71 31.68 -12.25
N TYR A 120 -12.88 32.68 -11.94
CA TYR A 120 -13.28 34.05 -11.61
C TYR A 120 -13.28 34.98 -12.84
N LEU A 121 -12.94 34.44 -14.01
CA LEU A 121 -12.94 35.17 -15.27
C LEU A 121 -14.20 34.88 -16.09
N MET A 122 -14.70 35.93 -16.74
CA MET A 122 -15.82 35.86 -17.66
C MET A 122 -15.44 35.03 -18.91
N PRO A 123 -16.28 34.09 -19.37
CA PRO A 123 -16.07 33.45 -20.67
C PRO A 123 -16.18 34.47 -21.80
N LEU A 124 -15.23 34.40 -22.73
CA LEU A 124 -15.09 35.31 -23.87
C LEU A 124 -15.50 34.66 -25.19
N ASP A 125 -15.84 33.36 -25.16
CA ASP A 125 -16.33 32.62 -26.33
C ASP A 125 -17.63 33.21 -26.88
N GLY A 126 -17.84 33.12 -28.20
CA GLY A 126 -19.08 33.55 -28.86
C GLY A 126 -19.17 35.04 -29.21
N ASP A 127 -18.17 35.86 -28.87
CA ASP A 127 -18.07 37.24 -29.35
C ASP A 127 -17.36 37.29 -30.72
N ALA A 128 -18.11 37.59 -31.78
CA ALA A 128 -17.59 37.59 -33.15
C ALA A 128 -16.54 38.69 -33.39
N ALA A 129 -16.65 39.83 -32.72
CA ALA A 129 -15.70 40.94 -32.86
C ALA A 129 -14.37 40.57 -32.20
N LEU A 130 -14.42 39.98 -31.01
CA LEU A 130 -13.23 39.51 -30.32
C LEU A 130 -12.56 38.34 -31.08
N ALA A 131 -13.34 37.39 -31.59
CA ALA A 131 -12.84 36.29 -32.40
C ALA A 131 -12.12 36.79 -33.67
N ALA A 132 -12.66 37.80 -34.34
CA ALA A 132 -12.05 38.40 -35.52
C ALA A 132 -10.68 39.02 -35.21
N VAL A 133 -10.55 39.73 -34.08
CA VAL A 133 -9.26 40.29 -33.66
C VAL A 133 -8.28 39.18 -33.27
N LEU A 134 -8.72 38.21 -32.46
CA LEU A 134 -7.88 37.10 -31.98
C LEU A 134 -7.36 36.19 -33.10
N SER A 135 -8.04 36.12 -34.24
CA SER A 135 -7.59 35.36 -35.40
C SER A 135 -6.23 35.83 -35.96
N GLN A 136 -5.83 37.06 -35.65
CA GLN A 136 -4.53 37.63 -36.04
C GLN A 136 -3.39 37.23 -35.10
N HIS A 137 -3.71 36.71 -33.91
CA HIS A 137 -2.71 36.33 -32.91
C HIS A 137 -2.15 34.94 -33.17
N ASN A 138 -0.97 34.67 -32.62
CA ASN A 138 -0.44 33.32 -32.57
C ASN A 138 -1.41 32.39 -31.77
N PRO A 139 -1.82 31.24 -32.33
CA PRO A 139 -2.76 30.34 -31.67
C PRO A 139 -2.30 29.84 -30.30
N GLN A 140 -1.00 29.66 -30.07
CA GLN A 140 -0.48 29.24 -28.76
C GLN A 140 -0.63 30.34 -27.70
N ASN A 141 -0.48 31.61 -28.08
CA ASN A 141 -0.71 32.73 -27.19
C ASN A 141 -2.20 32.85 -26.82
N VAL A 142 -3.11 32.68 -27.79
CA VAL A 142 -4.55 32.64 -27.52
C VAL A 142 -4.90 31.45 -26.62
N ALA A 143 -4.35 30.27 -26.92
CA ALA A 143 -4.57 29.06 -26.15
C ALA A 143 -4.04 29.15 -24.70
N ALA A 144 -3.17 30.10 -24.39
CA ALA A 144 -2.72 30.36 -23.03
C ALA A 144 -3.78 31.03 -22.15
N GLY A 145 -4.79 31.66 -22.76
CA GLY A 145 -5.97 32.21 -22.07
C GLY A 145 -7.11 31.21 -21.86
N MET A 146 -6.92 29.93 -22.16
CA MET A 146 -7.94 28.90 -22.04
C MET A 146 -7.97 28.29 -20.63
N TYR A 147 -9.17 28.13 -20.08
CA TYR A 147 -9.41 27.43 -18.82
C TYR A 147 -10.76 26.72 -18.86
N GLY A 148 -10.82 25.45 -18.44
CA GLY A 148 -12.07 24.68 -18.44
C GLY A 148 -12.72 24.55 -19.83
N GLY A 149 -11.92 24.54 -20.90
CA GLY A 149 -12.41 24.48 -22.29
C GLY A 149 -12.96 25.79 -22.85
N GLN A 150 -12.86 26.90 -22.12
CA GLN A 150 -13.36 28.22 -22.52
C GLN A 150 -12.23 29.25 -22.59
N LEU A 151 -12.33 30.22 -23.50
CA LEU A 151 -11.45 31.38 -23.51
C LEU A 151 -11.82 32.32 -22.35
N LYS A 152 -10.88 32.57 -21.44
CA LYS A 152 -11.09 33.40 -20.24
C LYS A 152 -10.28 34.69 -20.23
N ALA A 153 -9.22 34.76 -21.03
CA ALA A 153 -8.36 35.93 -21.14
C ALA A 153 -7.81 36.04 -22.57
N VAL A 154 -7.51 37.26 -23.01
CA VAL A 154 -6.88 37.51 -24.31
C VAL A 154 -5.39 37.83 -24.17
N PRO A 155 -4.55 37.55 -25.18
CA PRO A 155 -3.12 37.85 -25.10
C PRO A 155 -2.83 39.34 -24.91
N GLN A 156 -1.91 39.68 -24.00
CA GLN A 156 -1.43 41.04 -23.76
C GLN A 156 -0.06 41.25 -24.39
N SER A 157 0.91 40.40 -24.04
CA SER A 157 2.25 40.33 -24.59
C SER A 157 2.76 38.90 -24.46
N ALA A 158 3.84 38.59 -25.17
CA ALA A 158 4.50 37.31 -25.05
C ALA A 158 5.94 37.49 -24.57
N ASP A 159 6.45 36.49 -23.86
CA ASP A 159 7.89 36.31 -23.64
C ASP A 159 8.27 34.89 -24.02
N TYR A 160 9.53 34.71 -24.41
CA TYR A 160 10.04 33.43 -24.88
C TYR A 160 11.46 33.20 -24.36
N GLY A 161 11.78 31.97 -23.96
CA GLY A 161 13.17 31.61 -23.66
C GLY A 161 14.05 31.76 -24.89
N VAL A 162 15.11 32.56 -24.78
CA VAL A 162 16.06 32.85 -25.86
C VAL A 162 17.50 32.57 -25.43
N LEU A 163 18.37 32.40 -26.43
CA LEU A 163 19.79 32.11 -26.24
C LEU A 163 20.62 33.35 -26.52
N TYR A 164 21.38 33.80 -25.53
CA TYR A 164 22.42 34.81 -25.67
C TYR A 164 23.76 34.12 -25.92
N SER A 165 24.51 34.58 -26.92
CA SER A 165 25.74 33.93 -27.39
C SER A 165 26.91 34.92 -27.51
N ARG A 166 28.08 34.54 -26.97
CA ARG A 166 29.35 35.31 -27.07
C ARG A 166 30.00 35.17 -28.44
N MET A 167 29.71 36.08 -29.36
CA MET A 167 30.16 35.99 -30.75
C MET A 167 31.68 36.17 -30.90
N ASP A 168 32.31 36.94 -30.02
CA ASP A 168 33.77 37.10 -29.98
C ASP A 168 34.50 35.78 -29.67
N LEU A 169 33.99 35.00 -28.72
CA LEU A 169 34.50 33.67 -28.43
C LEU A 169 34.16 32.72 -29.57
N LEU A 170 32.93 32.79 -30.10
CA LEU A 170 32.52 31.86 -31.14
C LEU A 170 33.35 31.98 -32.42
N ASN A 171 33.60 33.21 -32.85
CA ASN A 171 34.41 33.51 -34.03
C ASN A 171 35.88 33.14 -33.82
N ARG A 172 36.40 33.27 -32.59
CA ARG A 172 37.81 33.00 -32.27
C ARG A 172 38.15 31.52 -32.30
N TYR A 173 37.24 30.64 -31.88
CA TYR A 173 37.56 29.23 -31.65
C TYR A 173 37.03 28.24 -32.71
N GLY A 174 36.26 28.69 -33.72
CA GLY A 174 35.98 27.91 -34.95
C GLY A 174 35.52 26.45 -34.73
N TYR A 175 34.58 26.23 -33.81
CA TYR A 175 34.43 25.01 -33.00
C TYR A 175 34.54 23.63 -33.66
N SER A 176 35.49 22.85 -33.12
CA SER A 176 35.42 21.40 -32.90
C SER A 176 35.61 20.99 -31.40
N ALA A 177 35.91 21.94 -30.50
CA ALA A 177 36.02 21.74 -29.04
C ALA A 177 35.71 23.04 -28.24
N PRO A 178 35.32 22.99 -26.94
CA PRO A 178 35.02 24.17 -26.12
C PRO A 178 36.21 25.15 -25.97
N PRO A 179 35.99 26.46 -25.76
CA PRO A 179 37.06 27.44 -25.57
C PRO A 179 37.90 27.14 -24.32
N THR A 180 39.23 27.22 -24.43
CA THR A 180 40.12 27.21 -23.26
C THR A 180 40.10 28.58 -22.58
N THR A 181 39.80 28.60 -21.28
CA THR A 181 39.71 29.81 -20.45
C THR A 181 40.43 29.59 -19.12
N THR A 182 41.11 30.63 -18.63
CA THR A 182 41.77 30.63 -17.31
C THR A 182 40.86 31.13 -16.20
N ASN A 183 39.65 31.60 -16.52
CA ASN A 183 38.68 32.05 -15.55
C ASN A 183 37.97 30.84 -14.93
N PRO A 184 38.21 30.53 -13.64
CA PRO A 184 37.60 29.37 -12.98
C PRO A 184 36.07 29.52 -12.81
N ALA A 185 35.52 30.72 -12.97
CA ALA A 185 34.08 30.97 -12.95
C ALA A 185 33.42 30.80 -14.33
N PHE A 186 34.19 30.53 -15.40
CA PHE A 186 33.64 30.45 -16.74
C PHE A 186 32.92 29.13 -16.99
N VAL A 187 31.66 29.20 -17.45
CA VAL A 187 30.85 28.04 -17.81
C VAL A 187 30.40 28.06 -19.28
N GLY A 188 30.06 26.89 -19.81
CA GLY A 188 29.48 26.80 -21.16
C GLY A 188 28.09 27.44 -21.23
N LEU A 189 27.24 27.16 -20.25
CA LEU A 189 25.87 27.65 -20.18
C LEU A 189 25.53 28.18 -18.78
N THR A 190 25.07 29.42 -18.70
CA THR A 190 24.38 29.96 -17.52
C THR A 190 22.87 30.06 -17.79
N ASN A 191 22.06 29.62 -16.83
CA ASN A 191 20.60 29.50 -16.97
C ASN A 191 19.93 29.34 -15.60
N GLN A 192 18.60 29.32 -15.60
CA GLN A 192 17.77 29.24 -14.39
C GLN A 192 17.67 27.79 -13.86
N VAL A 193 18.64 27.35 -13.06
CA VAL A 193 18.68 25.98 -12.50
C VAL A 193 18.70 26.03 -10.97
N SER A 194 17.91 26.93 -10.40
CA SER A 194 17.52 26.92 -8.99
C SER A 194 16.18 26.19 -8.81
N ALA A 195 15.86 25.73 -7.60
CA ALA A 195 14.59 25.05 -7.30
C ALA A 195 13.43 26.06 -7.16
N TYR A 196 13.00 26.62 -8.29
CA TYR A 196 11.87 27.54 -8.42
C TYR A 196 11.26 27.45 -9.83
N GLU A 197 10.18 28.20 -10.08
CA GLU A 197 9.38 28.16 -11.32
C GLU A 197 10.22 28.29 -12.60
N GLY A 198 11.26 29.13 -12.62
CA GLY A 198 12.10 29.29 -13.82
C GLY A 198 12.80 28.00 -14.28
N LEU A 199 13.06 27.04 -13.37
CA LEU A 199 13.56 25.72 -13.76
C LEU A 199 12.46 24.83 -14.38
N THR A 200 11.18 25.04 -14.05
CA THR A 200 10.08 24.43 -14.80
C THR A 200 10.12 24.87 -16.26
N CYS A 201 10.37 26.16 -16.51
CA CYS A 201 10.51 26.69 -17.86
C CYS A 201 11.69 26.06 -18.62
N ASN A 202 12.84 25.90 -17.96
CA ASN A 202 14.01 25.27 -18.57
C ASN A 202 13.77 23.79 -18.87
N ALA A 203 13.20 23.05 -17.92
CA ALA A 203 12.85 21.64 -18.10
C ALA A 203 11.86 21.42 -19.25
N LEU A 204 10.86 22.29 -19.35
CA LEU A 204 9.91 22.31 -20.45
C LEU A 204 10.61 22.53 -21.80
N GLU A 205 11.51 23.50 -21.90
CA GLU A 205 12.29 23.72 -23.14
C GLU A 205 13.15 22.52 -23.51
N TRP A 206 13.83 21.91 -22.54
CA TRP A 206 14.70 20.76 -22.81
C TRP A 206 13.93 19.53 -23.27
N THR A 207 12.74 19.30 -22.74
CA THR A 207 11.87 18.17 -23.12
C THR A 207 11.16 18.43 -24.44
N TYR A 208 10.61 19.63 -24.62
CA TYR A 208 9.92 20.02 -25.84
C TYR A 208 10.86 20.11 -27.05
N ALA A 209 12.14 20.44 -26.83
CA ALA A 209 13.20 20.39 -27.86
C ALA A 209 13.39 19.00 -28.48
N GLU A 210 13.08 17.94 -27.73
CA GLU A 210 13.15 16.54 -28.16
C GLU A 210 11.77 15.98 -28.54
N ASP A 211 10.78 16.84 -28.80
CA ASP A 211 9.40 16.44 -29.10
C ASP A 211 8.86 15.45 -28.03
N ALA A 212 9.22 15.66 -26.75
CA ALA A 212 8.90 14.77 -25.64
C ALA A 212 7.70 15.25 -24.80
N GLY A 213 6.91 16.17 -25.35
CA GLY A 213 5.75 16.76 -24.67
C GLY A 213 6.12 17.84 -23.66
N VAL A 214 5.17 18.15 -22.77
CA VAL A 214 5.25 19.23 -21.78
C VAL A 214 5.19 18.72 -20.34
N MET A 215 5.56 17.45 -20.14
CA MET A 215 5.50 16.68 -18.88
C MET A 215 4.08 16.35 -18.40
N LEU A 216 3.22 17.36 -18.24
CA LEU A 216 1.79 17.21 -17.98
C LEU A 216 1.00 17.77 -19.17
N GLU A 217 0.44 16.86 -19.97
CA GLU A 217 -0.25 17.22 -21.20
C GLU A 217 -1.62 17.87 -20.93
N PRO A 218 -2.21 18.58 -21.92
CA PRO A 218 -3.53 19.20 -21.77
C PRO A 218 -4.66 18.22 -21.39
N ASP A 219 -4.55 16.96 -21.78
CA ASP A 219 -5.49 15.88 -21.43
C ASP A 219 -5.19 15.23 -20.07
N ARG A 220 -4.24 15.78 -19.32
CA ARG A 220 -3.73 15.31 -18.02
C ARG A 220 -2.94 14.00 -18.08
N THR A 221 -2.51 13.57 -19.25
CA THR A 221 -1.52 12.48 -19.34
C THR A 221 -0.12 12.96 -18.93
N LEU A 222 0.68 12.02 -18.40
CA LEU A 222 2.03 12.30 -17.90
C LEU A 222 3.07 11.72 -18.85
N SER A 223 3.69 12.58 -19.67
CA SER A 223 4.57 12.21 -20.80
C SER A 223 5.79 11.37 -20.40
N SER A 224 6.23 11.44 -19.15
CA SER A 224 7.39 10.69 -18.65
C SER A 224 7.06 9.54 -17.69
N PHE A 225 5.77 9.24 -17.50
CA PHE A 225 5.35 8.19 -16.57
C PHE A 225 5.69 6.79 -17.10
N ASP A 226 5.29 6.47 -18.34
CA ASP A 226 5.78 5.27 -19.02
C ASP A 226 7.14 5.54 -19.65
N GLN A 227 8.19 5.21 -18.89
CA GLN A 227 9.58 5.35 -19.34
C GLN A 227 9.96 4.36 -20.45
N THR A 228 9.14 3.35 -20.75
CA THR A 228 9.38 2.42 -21.87
C THR A 228 8.83 2.96 -23.20
N SER A 229 7.90 3.91 -23.13
CA SER A 229 7.36 4.59 -24.32
C SER A 229 8.41 5.43 -25.04
N ALA A 230 8.18 5.70 -26.34
CA ALA A 230 9.08 6.56 -27.12
C ALA A 230 9.23 7.97 -26.54
N ILE A 231 8.16 8.54 -25.95
CA ILE A 231 8.17 9.85 -25.31
C ILE A 231 8.96 9.78 -23.98
N GLY A 232 8.67 8.77 -23.15
CA GLY A 232 9.36 8.57 -21.87
C GLY A 232 10.87 8.36 -22.03
N GLN A 233 11.31 7.62 -23.05
CA GLN A 233 12.73 7.47 -23.38
C GLN A 233 13.40 8.79 -23.76
N ARG A 234 12.69 9.69 -24.45
CA ARG A 234 13.21 11.03 -24.78
C ARG A 234 13.36 11.89 -23.54
N VAL A 235 12.37 11.93 -22.64
CA VAL A 235 12.49 12.66 -21.36
C VAL A 235 13.64 12.11 -20.52
N LEU A 236 13.78 10.78 -20.45
CA LEU A 236 14.87 10.12 -19.75
C LEU A 236 16.25 10.50 -20.32
N ALA A 237 16.38 10.54 -21.66
CA ALA A 237 17.60 10.97 -22.33
C ALA A 237 17.96 12.43 -22.03
N VAL A 238 16.95 13.32 -21.98
CA VAL A 238 17.12 14.72 -21.56
C VAL A 238 17.65 14.79 -20.13
N GLY A 239 17.00 14.10 -19.18
CA GLY A 239 17.43 14.11 -17.78
C GLY A 239 18.87 13.60 -17.60
N LYS A 240 19.24 12.52 -18.30
CA LYS A 240 20.63 12.01 -18.32
C LYS A 240 21.62 13.02 -18.90
N ARG A 241 21.23 13.73 -19.96
CA ARG A 241 22.06 14.78 -20.59
C ARG A 241 22.30 15.95 -19.63
N ILE A 242 21.26 16.45 -18.97
CA ILE A 242 21.38 17.58 -18.02
C ILE A 242 22.29 17.22 -16.85
N ARG A 243 22.10 16.03 -16.25
CA ARG A 243 22.98 15.52 -15.18
C ARG A 243 24.44 15.44 -15.64
N ARG A 244 24.68 14.94 -16.85
CA ARG A 244 26.03 14.86 -17.44
C ARG A 244 26.66 16.23 -17.66
N TRP A 245 25.88 17.21 -18.15
CA TRP A 245 26.37 18.57 -18.36
C TRP A 245 26.80 19.23 -17.04
N GLN A 246 26.03 19.05 -15.97
CA GLN A 246 26.40 19.52 -14.65
C GLN A 246 27.65 18.79 -14.12
N ALA A 247 27.70 17.47 -14.22
CA ALA A 247 28.85 16.68 -13.75
C ALA A 247 30.18 17.06 -14.45
N ASN A 248 30.10 17.48 -15.71
CA ASN A 248 31.25 17.96 -16.47
C ASN A 248 31.59 19.45 -16.23
N GLY A 249 30.82 20.16 -15.39
CA GLY A 249 31.01 21.59 -15.12
C GLY A 249 30.62 22.51 -16.28
N TRP A 250 29.84 22.02 -17.26
CA TRP A 250 29.46 22.81 -18.44
C TRP A 250 28.28 23.75 -18.19
N MET A 251 27.51 23.52 -17.13
CA MET A 251 26.30 24.27 -16.78
C MET A 251 26.29 24.61 -15.29
N SER A 252 25.99 25.86 -14.95
CA SER A 252 25.81 26.29 -13.56
C SER A 252 24.47 25.83 -12.99
N ILE A 253 24.43 25.57 -11.67
CA ILE A 253 23.20 25.29 -10.92
C ILE A 253 22.99 26.31 -9.80
N GLY A 254 21.77 26.41 -9.27
CA GLY A 254 21.43 27.33 -8.18
C GLY A 254 21.21 28.78 -8.62
N LEU A 255 21.06 29.04 -9.92
CA LEU A 255 20.86 30.38 -10.46
C LEU A 255 19.39 30.65 -10.82
N THR A 256 18.94 31.89 -10.62
CA THR A 256 17.66 32.46 -11.08
C THR A 256 17.89 33.36 -12.31
N GLU A 257 16.86 34.03 -12.85
CA GLU A 257 16.98 34.97 -13.98
C GLU A 257 18.03 36.05 -13.71
N GLY A 258 17.94 36.68 -12.53
CA GLY A 258 18.83 37.77 -12.16
C GLY A 258 20.27 37.30 -11.90
N SER A 259 20.48 36.15 -11.25
CA SER A 259 21.84 35.68 -11.00
C SER A 259 22.51 35.10 -12.24
N SER A 260 21.78 34.40 -13.11
CA SER A 260 22.30 33.96 -14.42
C SER A 260 22.64 35.15 -15.32
N GLY A 261 21.78 36.19 -15.34
CA GLY A 261 22.04 37.46 -16.02
C GLY A 261 23.30 38.17 -15.53
N ARG A 262 23.56 38.18 -14.21
CA ARG A 262 24.80 38.75 -13.65
C ARG A 262 26.05 38.00 -14.11
N GLU A 263 26.03 36.67 -14.18
CA GLU A 263 27.16 35.90 -14.68
C GLU A 263 27.42 36.14 -16.17
N TRP A 264 26.35 36.30 -16.96
CA TRP A 264 26.44 36.71 -18.35
C TRP A 264 27.09 38.10 -18.50
N ILE A 265 26.58 39.11 -17.80
CA ILE A 265 27.10 40.50 -17.85
C ILE A 265 28.58 40.55 -17.44
N ARG A 266 28.99 39.76 -16.44
CA ARG A 266 30.39 39.63 -16.02
C ARG A 266 31.30 38.96 -17.06
N GLY A 267 30.74 38.38 -18.11
CA GLY A 267 31.47 37.64 -19.14
C GLY A 267 31.89 36.22 -18.70
N ASN A 268 31.25 35.66 -17.67
CA ASN A 268 31.55 34.34 -17.10
C ASN A 268 30.83 33.18 -17.82
N ALA A 269 30.18 33.41 -18.96
CA ALA A 269 29.51 32.34 -19.70
C ALA A 269 29.67 32.50 -21.22
N LEU A 270 29.78 31.37 -21.93
CA LEU A 270 29.74 31.33 -23.40
C LEU A 270 28.30 31.58 -23.91
N PHE A 271 27.34 30.89 -23.28
CA PHE A 271 25.92 30.98 -23.58
C PHE A 271 25.12 31.32 -22.33
N MET A 272 24.02 32.06 -22.51
CA MET A 272 22.99 32.22 -21.50
C MET A 272 21.61 31.91 -22.05
N ARG A 273 20.84 31.06 -21.36
CA ARG A 273 19.38 31.02 -21.55
C ARG A 273 18.76 32.04 -20.61
N ASN A 274 18.01 32.99 -21.14
CA ASN A 274 17.23 33.95 -20.36
C ASN A 274 16.06 34.50 -21.19
N TRP A 275 15.25 35.37 -20.60
CA TRP A 275 14.16 36.07 -21.28
C TRP A 275 14.70 37.24 -22.13
N PRO A 276 13.91 37.76 -23.10
CA PRO A 276 14.34 38.84 -23.99
C PRO A 276 14.71 40.13 -23.28
N HIS A 277 14.03 40.45 -22.16
CA HIS A 277 14.30 41.68 -21.41
C HIS A 277 15.76 41.79 -20.91
N MET A 278 16.48 40.67 -20.79
CA MET A 278 17.88 40.66 -20.36
C MET A 278 18.81 41.37 -21.37
N SER A 279 18.37 41.59 -22.61
CA SER A 279 19.09 42.42 -23.58
C SER A 279 19.22 43.86 -23.10
N VAL A 280 18.16 44.42 -22.51
CA VAL A 280 18.15 45.80 -21.98
C VAL A 280 19.18 45.94 -20.87
N TYR A 281 19.15 45.03 -19.89
CA TYR A 281 20.13 45.01 -18.81
C TYR A 281 21.57 44.78 -19.31
N THR A 282 21.75 44.00 -20.37
CA THR A 282 23.07 43.79 -20.99
C THR A 282 23.62 45.09 -21.60
N PHE A 283 22.77 45.87 -22.28
CA PHE A 283 23.15 47.18 -22.83
C PHE A 283 23.42 48.21 -21.72
N GLU A 284 22.52 48.33 -20.73
CA GLU A 284 22.66 49.27 -19.62
C GLU A 284 23.91 49.00 -18.77
N ALA A 285 24.31 47.72 -18.64
CA ALA A 285 25.53 47.33 -17.95
C ALA A 285 26.82 47.64 -18.75
N GLY A 286 26.72 48.18 -19.97
CA GLY A 286 27.87 48.59 -20.77
C GLY A 286 28.70 47.42 -21.31
N VAL A 287 28.07 46.27 -21.57
CA VAL A 287 28.75 45.10 -22.16
C VAL A 287 29.28 45.44 -23.56
N THR A 288 30.61 45.34 -23.75
CA THR A 288 31.31 45.76 -24.98
C THR A 288 31.69 44.62 -25.92
N TRP A 289 31.74 43.37 -25.44
CA TRP A 289 32.06 42.23 -26.29
C TRP A 289 30.90 41.91 -27.25
N PRO A 290 31.14 41.52 -28.51
CA PRO A 290 30.11 41.14 -29.46
C PRO A 290 29.21 39.98 -28.97
N TRP A 291 27.90 40.18 -29.03
CA TRP A 291 26.91 39.15 -28.68
C TRP A 291 25.67 39.20 -29.56
N ARG A 292 24.89 38.11 -29.56
CA ARG A 292 23.65 37.98 -30.33
C ARG A 292 22.58 37.22 -29.53
N LEU A 293 21.31 37.61 -29.71
CA LEU A 293 20.17 36.78 -29.34
C LEU A 293 19.81 35.84 -30.49
N THR A 294 19.61 34.57 -30.16
CA THR A 294 19.14 33.54 -31.09
C THR A 294 18.07 32.68 -30.42
N ARG A 295 17.42 31.83 -31.21
CA ARG A 295 16.57 30.77 -30.64
C ARG A 295 17.42 29.77 -29.86
N LEU A 296 16.84 29.15 -28.86
CA LEU A 296 17.45 27.96 -28.26
C LEU A 296 17.67 26.88 -29.34
N PRO A 297 18.64 25.96 -29.15
CA PRO A 297 18.81 24.83 -30.05
C PRO A 297 17.47 24.12 -30.29
N THR A 298 17.19 23.72 -31.53
CA THR A 298 15.89 23.18 -32.02
C THR A 298 14.69 24.15 -32.02
N GLY A 299 14.79 25.31 -31.36
CA GLY A 299 13.79 26.37 -31.36
C GLY A 299 12.73 26.29 -30.27
N ALA A 300 12.77 25.31 -29.37
CA ALA A 300 11.85 25.23 -28.24
C ALA A 300 11.97 26.47 -27.34
N ALA A 301 10.84 27.08 -26.97
CA ALA A 301 10.80 28.22 -26.08
C ALA A 301 9.55 28.17 -25.19
N THR A 302 9.75 28.26 -23.87
CA THR A 302 8.64 28.35 -22.93
C THR A 302 7.91 29.68 -23.10
N LEU A 303 6.58 29.62 -23.18
CA LEU A 303 5.72 30.80 -23.24
C LEU A 303 5.64 31.50 -21.88
N GLY A 304 6.18 32.71 -21.85
CA GLY A 304 5.99 33.74 -20.83
C GLY A 304 4.98 34.81 -21.27
N GLY A 305 4.98 35.93 -20.56
CA GLY A 305 4.18 37.10 -20.88
C GLY A 305 2.88 37.20 -20.09
N TRP A 306 2.00 38.07 -20.58
CA TRP A 306 0.82 38.52 -19.85
C TRP A 306 -0.46 38.34 -20.67
N LEU A 307 -1.58 38.28 -19.96
CA LEU A 307 -2.93 38.16 -20.48
C LEU A 307 -3.82 39.28 -19.92
N TRP A 308 -4.90 39.60 -20.64
CA TRP A 308 -5.99 40.43 -20.15
C TRP A 308 -7.19 39.56 -19.81
N GLY A 309 -7.47 39.38 -18.52
CA GLY A 309 -8.63 38.64 -18.03
C GLY A 309 -9.80 39.56 -17.71
N ALA A 310 -11.00 39.24 -18.19
CA ALA A 310 -12.21 39.98 -17.82
C ALA A 310 -12.78 39.45 -16.50
N ASN A 311 -13.04 40.36 -15.56
CA ASN A 311 -13.67 40.04 -14.30
C ASN A 311 -15.07 39.44 -14.54
N LYS A 312 -15.36 38.27 -13.97
CA LYS A 312 -16.71 37.68 -14.01
C LYS A 312 -17.75 38.55 -13.29
N TYR A 313 -17.32 39.39 -12.35
CA TYR A 313 -18.17 40.25 -11.52
C TYR A 313 -18.26 41.69 -12.02
N THR A 314 -17.74 42.00 -13.22
CA THR A 314 -17.85 43.33 -13.86
C THR A 314 -19.32 43.78 -13.97
N ASN A 315 -19.56 45.05 -13.71
CA ASN A 315 -20.86 45.68 -13.94
C ASN A 315 -21.09 46.08 -15.42
N ASN A 316 -20.03 46.00 -16.25
CA ASN A 316 -20.03 46.50 -17.63
C ASN A 316 -19.59 45.43 -18.65
N PRO A 317 -20.16 44.21 -18.68
CA PRO A 317 -19.61 43.07 -19.41
C PRO A 317 -19.42 43.32 -20.92
N ASN A 318 -20.36 44.02 -21.57
CA ASN A 318 -20.26 44.33 -23.01
C ASN A 318 -19.18 45.38 -23.31
N ALA A 319 -19.05 46.40 -22.47
CA ALA A 319 -18.01 47.42 -22.63
C ALA A 319 -16.62 46.81 -22.37
N THR A 320 -16.52 45.94 -21.37
CA THR A 320 -15.31 45.16 -21.06
C THR A 320 -14.83 44.35 -22.26
N LYS A 321 -15.73 43.63 -22.96
CA LYS A 321 -15.38 42.88 -24.18
C LYS A 321 -14.89 43.80 -25.31
N GLN A 322 -15.51 44.96 -25.50
CA GLN A 322 -15.06 45.93 -26.51
C GLN A 322 -13.66 46.48 -26.20
N VAL A 323 -13.36 46.76 -24.91
CA VAL A 323 -12.02 47.19 -24.49
C VAL A 323 -11.00 46.06 -24.65
N LEU A 324 -11.36 44.80 -24.37
CA LEU A 324 -10.50 43.66 -24.69
C LEU A 324 -10.24 43.54 -26.19
N GLY A 325 -11.24 43.82 -27.03
CA GLY A 325 -11.07 43.89 -28.49
C GLY A 325 -10.08 44.98 -28.91
N LEU A 326 -10.13 46.16 -28.27
CA LEU A 326 -9.11 47.20 -28.46
C LEU A 326 -7.73 46.71 -28.05
N PHE A 327 -7.59 46.11 -26.86
CA PHE A 327 -6.30 45.67 -26.32
C PHE A 327 -5.67 44.52 -27.10
N ALA A 328 -6.49 43.68 -27.74
CA ALA A 328 -6.03 42.65 -28.66
C ALA A 328 -5.73 43.20 -30.06
N SER A 329 -6.16 44.42 -30.40
CA SER A 329 -5.99 44.94 -31.76
C SER A 329 -4.52 45.15 -32.16
N THR A 330 -4.25 45.07 -33.47
CA THR A 330 -2.95 45.37 -34.08
C THR A 330 -2.43 46.76 -33.71
N GLU A 331 -3.31 47.76 -33.67
CA GLU A 331 -2.95 49.13 -33.29
C GLU A 331 -2.41 49.18 -31.85
N TRP A 332 -3.10 48.53 -30.92
CA TRP A 332 -2.69 48.47 -29.53
C TRP A 332 -1.40 47.67 -29.33
N GLN A 333 -1.32 46.47 -29.91
CA GLN A 333 -0.13 45.60 -29.83
C GLN A 333 1.11 46.29 -30.43
N ARG A 334 0.95 46.97 -31.57
CA ARG A 334 2.03 47.74 -32.21
C ARG A 334 2.49 48.91 -31.34
N SER A 335 1.54 49.70 -30.82
CA SER A 335 1.86 50.84 -29.97
C SER A 335 2.66 50.41 -28.73
N ARG A 336 2.24 49.32 -28.08
CA ARG A 336 2.95 48.77 -26.92
C ARG A 336 4.34 48.23 -27.26
N ALA A 337 4.51 47.65 -28.44
CA ALA A 337 5.81 47.18 -28.89
C ALA A 337 6.77 48.34 -29.17
N VAL A 338 6.33 49.38 -29.87
CA VAL A 338 7.16 50.54 -30.26
C VAL A 338 7.47 51.46 -29.09
N LEU A 339 6.48 51.73 -28.23
CA LEU A 339 6.64 52.70 -27.14
C LEU A 339 7.14 52.06 -25.84
N GLY A 340 6.82 50.78 -25.64
CA GLY A 340 7.05 50.05 -24.39
C GLY A 340 8.02 48.89 -24.48
N GLY A 341 8.45 48.50 -25.69
CA GLY A 341 9.27 47.31 -25.88
C GLY A 341 8.55 46.00 -25.51
N ALA A 342 7.21 45.98 -25.43
CA ALA A 342 6.44 44.77 -25.13
C ALA A 342 6.33 43.88 -26.37
N PRO A 343 6.80 42.61 -26.36
CA PRO A 343 6.72 41.77 -27.54
C PRO A 343 5.27 41.43 -27.91
N PRO A 344 4.85 41.72 -29.16
CA PRO A 344 3.47 41.51 -29.58
C PRO A 344 3.13 40.04 -29.75
N THR A 345 1.84 39.72 -29.66
CA THR A 345 1.35 38.35 -29.86
C THR A 345 0.80 38.10 -31.28
N ILE A 346 0.80 39.14 -32.12
CA ILE A 346 0.41 39.13 -33.53
C ILE A 346 1.66 38.91 -34.40
N PRO A 347 1.77 37.78 -35.13
CA PRO A 347 2.99 37.44 -35.87
C PRO A 347 3.42 38.48 -36.93
N THR A 348 2.46 39.15 -37.58
CA THR A 348 2.76 40.12 -38.64
C THR A 348 3.47 41.37 -38.13
N LEU A 349 3.34 41.71 -36.84
CA LEU A 349 4.04 42.84 -36.23
C LEU A 349 5.56 42.60 -36.11
N TYR A 350 6.03 41.37 -36.19
CA TYR A 350 7.46 41.07 -36.26
C TYR A 350 8.09 41.33 -37.65
N ASN A 351 7.30 41.79 -38.62
CA ASN A 351 7.78 42.33 -39.90
C ASN A 351 7.71 43.86 -39.96
N ASP A 352 7.20 44.51 -38.91
CA ASP A 352 7.08 45.97 -38.85
C ASP A 352 8.44 46.60 -38.49
N PRO A 353 9.00 47.48 -39.33
CA PRO A 353 10.32 48.05 -39.10
C PRO A 353 10.38 48.86 -37.80
N ASP A 354 9.31 49.55 -37.41
CA ASP A 354 9.31 50.35 -36.17
C ASP A 354 9.32 49.44 -34.94
N VAL A 355 8.62 48.30 -35.00
CA VAL A 355 8.64 47.28 -33.94
C VAL A 355 10.03 46.67 -33.83
N CYS A 356 10.66 46.32 -34.95
CA CYS A 356 11.95 45.64 -34.97
C CYS A 356 13.16 46.55 -34.71
N ASN A 357 12.99 47.87 -34.84
CA ASN A 357 13.96 48.85 -34.35
C ASN A 357 14.04 48.87 -32.82
N VAL A 358 12.98 48.47 -32.12
CA VAL A 358 12.90 48.44 -30.65
C VAL A 358 13.15 47.04 -30.11
N LEU A 359 12.56 46.02 -30.73
CA LEU A 359 12.62 44.63 -30.26
C LEU A 359 13.76 43.85 -30.94
N PRO A 360 14.84 43.50 -30.21
CA PRO A 360 15.96 42.75 -30.78
C PRO A 360 15.64 41.27 -31.04
N VAL A 361 14.36 40.87 -30.95
CA VAL A 361 13.88 39.48 -31.06
C VAL A 361 13.04 39.19 -32.30
N CYS A 362 12.78 40.17 -33.18
CA CYS A 362 11.91 39.97 -34.35
C CYS A 362 12.30 38.77 -35.21
N GLU A 363 13.60 38.61 -35.54
CA GLU A 363 14.10 37.49 -36.32
C GLU A 363 13.97 36.14 -35.60
N VAL A 364 13.98 36.16 -34.26
CA VAL A 364 14.02 34.97 -33.41
C VAL A 364 12.62 34.40 -33.20
N VAL A 365 11.64 35.25 -32.89
CA VAL A 365 10.29 34.81 -32.48
C VAL A 365 9.60 33.99 -33.57
N GLN A 366 9.76 34.37 -34.84
CA GLN A 366 9.17 33.65 -35.98
C GLN A 366 9.69 32.20 -36.13
N GLN A 367 10.81 31.86 -35.49
CA GLN A 367 11.46 30.55 -35.59
C GLN A 367 11.23 29.67 -34.35
N LEU A 368 10.38 30.10 -33.40
CA LEU A 368 10.20 29.42 -32.13
C LEU A 368 9.12 28.34 -32.20
N LYS A 369 9.41 27.21 -31.57
CA LYS A 369 8.44 26.18 -31.17
C LYS A 369 7.95 26.53 -29.77
N ILE A 370 6.81 27.20 -29.69
CA ILE A 370 6.24 27.69 -28.43
C ILE A 370 5.74 26.51 -27.58
N ALA A 371 6.20 26.41 -26.34
CA ALA A 371 5.77 25.42 -25.35
C ALA A 371 5.00 26.11 -24.22
N ARG A 372 3.76 25.67 -23.96
CA ARG A 372 2.95 26.21 -22.86
C ARG A 372 3.24 25.44 -21.57
N ARG A 373 3.34 26.19 -20.47
CA ARG A 373 3.36 25.59 -19.12
C ARG A 373 2.01 24.96 -18.81
N PRO A 374 1.95 23.89 -17.99
CA PRO A 374 0.72 23.12 -17.76
C PRO A 374 -0.22 23.79 -16.75
N SER A 375 -0.32 25.12 -16.74
CA SER A 375 -1.16 25.88 -15.80
C SER A 375 -2.66 25.61 -16.00
N SER A 376 -3.11 25.57 -17.25
CA SER A 376 -4.51 25.24 -17.59
C SER A 376 -4.90 23.81 -17.19
N ALA A 377 -4.02 22.82 -17.42
CA ALA A 377 -4.26 21.42 -17.06
C ALA A 377 -4.28 21.19 -15.54
N SER A 378 -3.46 21.95 -14.81
CA SER A 378 -3.29 21.86 -13.34
C SER A 378 -4.31 22.70 -12.56
N GLY A 379 -4.85 23.75 -13.18
CA GLY A 379 -5.72 24.73 -12.53
C GLY A 379 -5.04 25.37 -11.32
N VAL A 380 -5.81 25.54 -10.23
CA VAL A 380 -5.34 26.13 -8.96
C VAL A 380 -4.19 25.37 -8.30
N LYS A 381 -3.88 24.15 -8.79
CA LYS A 381 -2.77 23.31 -8.30
C LYS A 381 -1.48 23.49 -9.10
N TYR A 382 -1.44 24.46 -10.03
CA TYR A 382 -0.24 24.73 -10.82
C TYR A 382 1.00 25.03 -9.96
N PRO A 383 0.93 25.83 -8.87
CA PRO A 383 2.09 26.07 -8.03
C PRO A 383 2.69 24.76 -7.46
N GLU A 384 1.85 23.82 -7.01
CA GLU A 384 2.29 22.52 -6.51
C GLU A 384 2.86 21.62 -7.62
N VAL A 385 2.23 21.61 -8.80
CA VAL A 385 2.72 20.85 -9.96
C VAL A 385 4.07 21.38 -10.44
N SER A 386 4.20 22.70 -10.61
CA SER A 386 5.46 23.35 -10.96
C SER A 386 6.53 23.07 -9.90
N LYS A 387 6.17 23.08 -8.62
CA LYS A 387 7.06 22.70 -7.53
C LYS A 387 7.57 21.28 -7.64
N ALA A 388 6.71 20.30 -7.90
CA ALA A 388 7.15 18.94 -8.17
C ALA A 388 8.15 18.92 -9.34
N ILE A 389 7.82 19.57 -10.46
CA ILE A 389 8.69 19.61 -11.64
C ILE A 389 10.06 20.21 -11.30
N TYR A 390 10.12 21.44 -10.81
CA TYR A 390 11.41 22.09 -10.57
C TYR A 390 12.22 21.40 -9.46
N THR A 391 11.58 20.81 -8.45
CA THR A 391 12.29 20.10 -7.38
C THR A 391 12.99 18.86 -7.94
N TYR A 392 12.28 18.03 -8.70
CA TYR A 392 12.87 16.79 -9.22
C TYR A 392 13.83 17.04 -10.39
N TRP A 393 13.61 18.05 -11.24
CA TRP A 393 14.60 18.45 -12.23
C TRP A 393 15.85 19.06 -11.61
N PHE A 394 15.73 19.76 -10.47
CA PHE A 394 16.89 20.22 -9.71
C PHE A 394 17.68 19.03 -9.13
N ASP A 395 17.00 18.00 -8.61
CA ASP A 395 17.62 16.76 -8.16
C ASP A 395 18.34 16.01 -9.28
N ILE A 396 17.74 15.93 -10.48
CA ILE A 396 18.38 15.41 -11.68
C ILE A 396 19.66 16.18 -11.99
N ALA A 397 19.58 17.51 -12.05
CA ALA A 397 20.68 18.39 -12.41
C ALA A 397 21.84 18.30 -11.40
N ARG A 398 21.56 18.31 -10.09
CA ARG A 398 22.59 18.24 -9.04
C ARG A 398 23.10 16.82 -8.73
N GLY A 399 22.55 15.79 -9.40
CA GLY A 399 22.93 14.40 -9.19
C GLY A 399 22.51 13.81 -7.83
N SER A 400 21.45 14.34 -7.22
CA SER A 400 20.90 13.82 -5.95
C SER A 400 19.62 13.01 -6.20
N GLY A 401 19.14 12.27 -5.20
CA GLY A 401 17.84 11.57 -5.26
C GLY A 401 17.82 10.25 -6.06
N GLY A 402 18.98 9.71 -6.47
CA GLY A 402 19.09 8.39 -7.14
C GLY A 402 19.21 8.46 -8.67
N THR A 403 18.74 7.41 -9.36
CA THR A 403 18.76 7.33 -10.83
C THR A 403 17.78 8.32 -11.45
N VAL A 404 18.03 8.75 -12.69
CA VAL A 404 17.12 9.68 -13.40
C VAL A 404 15.73 9.05 -13.56
N GLU A 405 15.70 7.74 -13.82
CA GLU A 405 14.50 6.91 -13.91
C GLU A 405 13.68 6.99 -12.61
N SER A 406 14.31 6.77 -11.46
CA SER A 406 13.63 6.81 -10.16
C SER A 406 13.07 8.20 -9.85
N ILE A 407 13.82 9.25 -10.19
CA ILE A 407 13.41 10.63 -9.92
C ILE A 407 12.22 11.03 -10.79
N LEU A 408 12.26 10.70 -12.09
CA LEU A 408 11.13 10.96 -13.00
C LEU A 408 9.88 10.16 -12.60
N ASP A 409 10.00 8.89 -12.20
CA ASP A 409 8.86 8.11 -11.69
C ASP A 409 8.26 8.77 -10.44
N THR A 410 9.10 9.21 -9.51
CA THR A 410 8.66 9.91 -8.29
C THR A 410 7.95 11.23 -8.62
N MET A 411 8.52 12.04 -9.51
CA MET A 411 7.92 13.29 -10.00
C MET A 411 6.51 13.06 -10.57
N ASN A 412 6.37 12.10 -11.49
CA ASN A 412 5.08 11.83 -12.12
C ASN A 412 4.05 11.33 -11.10
N ARG A 413 4.45 10.50 -10.12
CA ARG A 413 3.56 10.03 -9.05
C ARG A 413 3.13 11.17 -8.13
N GLU A 414 4.01 12.10 -7.83
CA GLU A 414 3.67 13.28 -7.04
C GLU A 414 2.69 14.18 -7.79
N ILE A 415 2.93 14.47 -9.07
CA ILE A 415 1.99 15.23 -9.90
C ILE A 415 0.65 14.51 -10.00
N ALA A 416 0.65 13.19 -10.21
CA ALA A 416 -0.57 12.40 -10.23
C ALA A 416 -1.35 12.48 -8.92
N LYS A 417 -0.65 12.44 -7.77
CA LYS A 417 -1.26 12.61 -6.45
C LYS A 417 -1.81 14.02 -6.26
N ILE A 418 -1.07 15.05 -6.67
CA ILE A 418 -1.52 16.45 -6.60
C ILE A 418 -2.82 16.61 -7.38
N LEU A 419 -2.90 16.05 -8.59
CA LEU A 419 -4.02 16.24 -9.51
C LEU A 419 -5.10 15.17 -9.46
N ASP A 420 -4.97 14.16 -8.59
CA ASP A 420 -5.86 12.99 -8.52
C ASP A 420 -5.98 12.24 -9.86
N ILE A 421 -4.84 12.05 -10.54
CA ILE A 421 -4.75 11.29 -11.80
C ILE A 421 -4.56 9.81 -11.48
N ASP A 422 -5.44 8.95 -12.02
CA ASP A 422 -5.33 7.49 -11.90
C ASP A 422 -4.24 6.95 -12.84
N ILE A 423 -3.02 6.82 -12.29
CA ILE A 423 -1.85 6.30 -12.99
C ILE A 423 -1.72 4.77 -12.97
N LEU A 424 -2.55 4.05 -12.20
CA LEU A 424 -2.40 2.61 -12.00
C LEU A 424 -3.12 1.78 -13.07
N GLY A 425 -3.88 2.40 -13.98
CA GLY A 425 -4.66 1.72 -15.01
C GLY A 425 -5.77 0.85 -14.40
N PRO A 426 -6.56 0.06 -15.14
CA PRO A 426 -7.61 -0.80 -14.56
C PRO A 426 -7.03 -1.89 -13.63
N ALA A 427 -7.81 -2.33 -12.65
CA ALA A 427 -7.38 -3.40 -11.74
C ALA A 427 -7.16 -4.72 -12.48
N THR A 428 -6.01 -5.36 -12.26
CA THR A 428 -5.63 -6.62 -12.91
C THR A 428 -5.44 -7.74 -11.90
N ASN A 429 -6.23 -8.81 -12.01
CA ASN A 429 -6.07 -10.05 -11.26
C ASN A 429 -5.47 -11.15 -12.15
N VAL A 430 -4.90 -12.20 -11.56
CA VAL A 430 -4.27 -13.32 -12.28
C VAL A 430 -5.27 -13.96 -13.22
N ALA A 431 -4.93 -13.96 -14.51
CA ALA A 431 -5.77 -14.56 -15.54
C ALA A 431 -5.76 -16.09 -15.41
N ALA A 432 -6.87 -16.72 -15.77
CA ALA A 432 -6.96 -18.18 -15.78
C ALA A 432 -5.92 -18.87 -16.69
N GLY A 433 -5.49 -18.18 -17.75
CA GLY A 433 -4.44 -18.66 -18.67
C GLY A 433 -3.00 -18.43 -18.20
N ALA A 434 -2.78 -17.88 -17.00
CA ALA A 434 -1.42 -17.63 -16.51
C ALA A 434 -0.66 -18.95 -16.23
N PRO A 435 0.64 -19.06 -16.57
CA PRO A 435 1.42 -20.27 -16.33
C PRO A 435 1.41 -20.75 -14.88
N ALA A 436 1.45 -19.81 -13.92
CA ALA A 436 1.37 -20.12 -12.50
C ALA A 436 0.03 -20.78 -12.12
N VAL A 437 -1.09 -20.31 -12.69
CA VAL A 437 -2.42 -20.88 -12.45
C VAL A 437 -2.50 -22.30 -12.98
N ALA A 438 -1.97 -22.53 -14.19
CA ALA A 438 -1.91 -23.87 -14.77
C ALA A 438 -1.07 -24.82 -13.91
N ALA A 439 0.11 -24.38 -13.45
CA ALA A 439 1.01 -25.20 -12.63
C ALA A 439 0.41 -25.55 -11.27
N PHE A 440 -0.01 -24.56 -10.48
CA PHE A 440 -0.58 -24.82 -9.14
C PHE A 440 -1.95 -25.48 -9.21
N GLY A 441 -2.78 -25.15 -10.21
CA GLY A 441 -4.05 -25.82 -10.46
C GLY A 441 -3.87 -27.30 -10.82
N ALA A 442 -2.88 -27.65 -11.63
CA ALA A 442 -2.57 -29.05 -11.95
C ALA A 442 -2.14 -29.84 -10.72
N VAL A 443 -1.22 -29.29 -9.90
CA VAL A 443 -0.78 -29.96 -8.68
C VAL A 443 -1.94 -30.12 -7.70
N ALA A 444 -2.75 -29.08 -7.47
CA ALA A 444 -3.90 -29.16 -6.59
C ALA A 444 -4.94 -30.19 -7.09
N GLY A 445 -5.17 -30.27 -8.41
CA GLY A 445 -6.03 -31.27 -9.02
C GLY A 445 -5.53 -32.70 -8.82
N ILE A 446 -4.22 -32.92 -9.00
CA ILE A 446 -3.58 -34.23 -8.74
C ILE A 446 -3.73 -34.62 -7.27
N GLU A 447 -3.46 -33.71 -6.33
CA GLU A 447 -3.60 -33.97 -4.90
C GLU A 447 -5.04 -34.28 -4.49
N ILE A 448 -6.04 -33.60 -5.08
CA ILE A 448 -7.46 -33.94 -4.88
C ILE A 448 -7.74 -35.38 -5.33
N VAL A 449 -7.28 -35.77 -6.52
CA VAL A 449 -7.48 -37.12 -7.05
C VAL A 449 -6.80 -38.16 -6.14
N LEU A 450 -5.59 -37.88 -5.66
CA LEU A 450 -4.86 -38.75 -4.73
C LEU A 450 -5.59 -38.89 -3.39
N LEU A 451 -6.15 -37.81 -2.84
CA LEU A 451 -6.93 -37.85 -1.60
C LEU A 451 -8.22 -38.66 -1.76
N VAL A 452 -8.95 -38.48 -2.87
CA VAL A 452 -10.16 -39.25 -3.19
C VAL A 452 -9.83 -40.73 -3.37
N ALA A 453 -8.80 -41.04 -4.14
CA ALA A 453 -8.35 -42.41 -4.37
C ALA A 453 -7.91 -43.08 -3.07
N ALA A 454 -7.14 -42.38 -2.23
CA ALA A 454 -6.73 -42.87 -0.92
C ALA A 454 -7.95 -43.14 -0.03
N LEU A 455 -8.90 -42.20 0.07
CA LEU A 455 -10.11 -42.38 0.88
C LEU A 455 -10.93 -43.59 0.41
N GLY A 456 -11.18 -43.71 -0.91
CA GLY A 456 -11.89 -44.86 -1.48
C GLY A 456 -11.18 -46.18 -1.19
N TRP A 457 -9.85 -46.20 -1.32
CA TRP A 457 -9.02 -47.36 -1.01
C TRP A 457 -9.11 -47.77 0.47
N PHE A 458 -9.03 -46.81 1.38
CA PHE A 458 -9.17 -47.08 2.82
C PHE A 458 -10.59 -47.52 3.20
N VAL A 459 -11.63 -46.99 2.57
CA VAL A 459 -13.01 -47.47 2.79
C VAL A 459 -13.17 -48.92 2.33
N PHE A 460 -12.63 -49.27 1.17
CA PHE A 460 -12.63 -50.64 0.65
C PHE A 460 -11.89 -51.60 1.61
N LEU A 461 -10.74 -51.18 2.13
CA LEU A 461 -9.92 -51.95 3.07
C LEU A 461 -10.32 -51.77 4.54
N SER A 462 -11.49 -51.22 4.83
CA SER A 462 -11.94 -50.89 6.20
C SER A 462 -11.94 -52.07 7.18
N LYS A 463 -12.05 -53.30 6.66
CA LYS A 463 -12.00 -54.54 7.46
C LYS A 463 -10.58 -55.00 7.84
N THR A 464 -9.54 -54.47 7.18
CA THR A 464 -8.15 -54.82 7.50
C THR A 464 -7.72 -54.20 8.83
N PRO A 465 -6.84 -54.88 9.61
CA PRO A 465 -6.39 -54.37 10.91
C PRO A 465 -5.67 -53.01 10.81
N VAL A 466 -4.97 -52.75 9.69
CA VAL A 466 -4.31 -51.47 9.41
C VAL A 466 -5.31 -50.31 9.41
N VAL A 467 -6.41 -50.45 8.66
CA VAL A 467 -7.42 -49.38 8.54
C VAL A 467 -8.29 -49.29 9.77
N ARG A 468 -8.66 -50.43 10.38
CA ARG A 468 -9.43 -50.48 11.63
C ARG A 468 -8.75 -49.70 12.76
N ASN A 469 -7.42 -49.72 12.82
CA ASN A 469 -6.62 -49.03 13.83
C ASN A 469 -6.42 -47.52 13.55
N ILE A 470 -6.49 -47.11 12.28
CA ILE A 470 -6.48 -45.68 11.89
C ILE A 470 -7.86 -45.05 12.17
N GLY A 471 -8.93 -45.75 11.79
CA GLY A 471 -10.31 -45.36 11.99
C GLY A 471 -10.80 -44.35 10.95
N LEU A 472 -11.91 -44.70 10.27
CA LEU A 472 -12.57 -43.81 9.29
C LEU A 472 -13.03 -42.47 9.90
N ALA A 473 -13.27 -42.44 11.21
CA ALA A 473 -13.63 -41.23 11.97
C ALA A 473 -12.54 -40.14 12.00
N PHE A 474 -11.28 -40.50 11.71
CA PHE A 474 -10.19 -39.53 11.52
C PHE A 474 -9.95 -39.26 10.03
N LEU A 475 -9.83 -40.33 9.24
CA LEU A 475 -9.41 -40.26 7.85
C LEU A 475 -10.43 -39.53 6.94
N GLY A 476 -11.73 -39.76 7.15
CA GLY A 476 -12.78 -39.09 6.37
C GLY A 476 -12.75 -37.58 6.55
N PRO A 477 -12.90 -37.06 7.79
CA PRO A 477 -12.84 -35.62 8.05
C PRO A 477 -11.55 -34.96 7.55
N VAL A 478 -10.36 -35.53 7.82
CA VAL A 478 -9.11 -34.91 7.39
C VAL A 478 -9.01 -34.83 5.86
N THR A 479 -9.36 -35.89 5.13
CA THR A 479 -9.29 -35.89 3.66
C THR A 479 -10.26 -34.89 3.04
N VAL A 480 -11.50 -34.84 3.52
CA VAL A 480 -12.49 -33.83 3.09
C VAL A 480 -11.99 -32.42 3.38
N GLY A 481 -11.41 -32.19 4.56
CA GLY A 481 -10.88 -30.89 4.94
C GLY A 481 -9.72 -30.42 4.04
N LEU A 482 -8.81 -31.34 3.71
CA LEU A 482 -7.70 -31.06 2.79
C LEU A 482 -8.18 -30.83 1.35
N MET A 483 -9.16 -31.59 0.86
CA MET A 483 -9.77 -31.35 -0.45
C MET A 483 -10.41 -29.95 -0.52
N MET A 484 -11.12 -29.54 0.54
CA MET A 484 -11.66 -28.17 0.64
C MET A 484 -10.55 -27.12 0.58
N GLN A 485 -9.41 -27.33 1.26
CA GLN A 485 -8.27 -26.41 1.14
C GLN A 485 -7.75 -26.30 -0.30
N LEU A 486 -7.62 -27.41 -1.02
CA LEU A 486 -7.15 -27.41 -2.41
C LEU A 486 -8.11 -26.66 -3.35
N VAL A 487 -9.41 -26.66 -3.06
CA VAL A 487 -10.40 -25.86 -3.82
C VAL A 487 -10.11 -24.35 -3.74
N VAL A 488 -9.51 -23.87 -2.64
CA VAL A 488 -9.16 -22.45 -2.47
C VAL A 488 -8.18 -21.98 -3.55
N VAL A 489 -7.29 -22.85 -4.04
CA VAL A 489 -6.33 -22.55 -5.13
C VAL A 489 -7.04 -22.16 -6.43
N PHE A 490 -8.22 -22.73 -6.69
CA PHE A 490 -9.02 -22.41 -7.87
C PHE A 490 -9.86 -21.16 -7.64
N LEU A 491 -10.36 -20.97 -6.41
CA LEU A 491 -11.18 -19.80 -6.07
C LEU A 491 -10.39 -18.49 -6.09
N THR A 492 -9.06 -18.52 -5.99
CA THR A 492 -8.18 -17.32 -6.03
C THR A 492 -7.93 -16.79 -7.44
N VAL A 493 -8.30 -17.53 -8.49
CA VAL A 493 -8.11 -17.17 -9.89
C VAL A 493 -9.13 -16.12 -10.34
N GLY A 494 -8.70 -15.14 -11.13
CA GLY A 494 -9.57 -14.12 -11.71
C GLY A 494 -10.00 -13.03 -10.73
N VAL A 495 -10.93 -12.19 -11.19
CA VAL A 495 -11.49 -11.07 -10.41
C VAL A 495 -12.53 -11.63 -9.44
N PRO A 496 -12.34 -11.45 -8.11
CA PRO A 496 -13.34 -11.91 -7.16
C PRO A 496 -14.62 -11.06 -7.24
N ASN A 497 -15.75 -11.72 -6.99
CA ASN A 497 -17.02 -11.11 -6.62
C ASN A 497 -17.40 -11.48 -5.18
N SER A 498 -18.50 -10.91 -4.68
CA SER A 498 -18.99 -11.18 -3.32
C SER A 498 -19.12 -12.68 -3.02
N ALA A 499 -19.71 -13.46 -3.92
CA ALA A 499 -19.89 -14.90 -3.74
C ALA A 499 -18.55 -15.65 -3.66
N THR A 500 -17.61 -15.35 -4.55
CA THR A 500 -16.27 -15.97 -4.51
C THR A 500 -15.50 -15.58 -3.25
N CYS A 501 -15.66 -14.35 -2.75
CA CYS A 501 -15.02 -13.93 -1.51
C CYS A 501 -15.58 -14.65 -0.29
N GLN A 502 -16.90 -14.80 -0.20
CA GLN A 502 -17.52 -15.61 0.84
C GLN A 502 -17.06 -17.07 0.74
N ALA A 503 -17.10 -17.66 -0.47
CA ALA A 503 -16.67 -19.03 -0.69
C ALA A 503 -15.21 -19.27 -0.26
N ARG A 504 -14.29 -18.33 -0.55
CA ARG A 504 -12.88 -18.43 -0.11
C ARG A 504 -12.77 -18.58 1.41
N PHE A 505 -13.42 -17.72 2.19
CA PHE A 505 -13.35 -17.78 3.65
C PHE A 505 -14.07 -19.00 4.22
N TRP A 506 -15.26 -19.32 3.71
CA TRP A 506 -16.03 -20.47 4.17
C TRP A 506 -15.32 -21.81 3.89
N ILE A 507 -14.84 -22.01 2.67
CA ILE A 507 -14.14 -23.24 2.30
C ILE A 507 -12.79 -23.33 3.03
N HIS A 508 -12.04 -22.21 3.10
CA HIS A 508 -10.78 -22.17 3.84
C HIS A 508 -10.99 -22.47 5.32
N GLY A 509 -11.94 -21.80 5.99
CA GLY A 509 -12.23 -22.02 7.41
C GLY A 509 -12.66 -23.42 7.75
N MET A 510 -13.70 -23.89 7.06
CA MET A 510 -14.28 -25.21 7.33
C MET A 510 -13.30 -26.32 6.98
N GLY A 511 -12.61 -26.23 5.83
CA GLY A 511 -11.64 -27.24 5.43
C GLY A 511 -10.44 -27.31 6.38
N TYR A 512 -9.94 -26.14 6.81
CA TYR A 512 -8.79 -26.05 7.71
C TYR A 512 -9.15 -26.62 9.07
N SER A 513 -10.27 -26.20 9.65
CA SER A 513 -10.71 -26.71 10.95
C SER A 513 -10.98 -28.20 10.92
N LEU A 514 -11.62 -28.69 9.85
CA LEU A 514 -11.86 -30.11 9.70
C LEU A 514 -10.55 -30.91 9.63
N ALA A 515 -9.54 -30.43 8.89
CA ALA A 515 -8.24 -31.09 8.78
C ALA A 515 -7.42 -31.01 10.07
N VAL A 516 -7.17 -29.79 10.58
CA VAL A 516 -6.25 -29.54 11.71
C VAL A 516 -6.81 -30.12 13.00
N VAL A 517 -8.11 -29.98 13.27
CA VAL A 517 -8.72 -30.52 14.49
C VAL A 517 -8.76 -32.05 14.46
N SER A 518 -8.98 -32.66 13.29
CA SER A 518 -8.91 -34.12 13.14
C SER A 518 -7.52 -34.65 13.44
N VAL A 519 -6.47 -34.00 12.93
CA VAL A 519 -5.08 -34.38 13.21
C VAL A 519 -4.74 -34.14 14.68
N CYS A 520 -5.17 -33.01 15.25
CA CYS A 520 -5.01 -32.71 16.67
C CYS A 520 -5.63 -33.80 17.54
N PHE A 521 -6.86 -34.21 17.26
CA PHE A 521 -7.55 -35.26 17.99
C PHE A 521 -6.82 -36.61 17.88
N ARG A 522 -6.34 -36.97 16.67
CA ARG A 522 -5.57 -38.20 16.46
C ARG A 522 -4.27 -38.19 17.26
N LEU A 523 -3.51 -37.09 17.21
CA LEU A 523 -2.27 -36.91 17.97
C LEU A 523 -2.51 -36.94 19.48
N PHE A 524 -3.52 -36.21 19.96
CA PHE A 524 -3.91 -36.20 21.38
C PHE A 524 -4.28 -37.61 21.86
N ARG A 525 -5.01 -38.37 21.05
CA ARG A 525 -5.39 -39.74 21.36
C ARG A 525 -4.18 -40.67 21.40
N LEU A 526 -3.27 -40.58 20.44
CA LEU A 526 -2.02 -41.35 20.44
C LEU A 526 -1.19 -41.06 21.70
N TRP A 527 -1.12 -39.79 22.09
CA TRP A 527 -0.50 -39.38 23.35
C TRP A 527 -1.25 -39.93 24.57
N SER A 528 -2.58 -39.87 24.61
CA SER A 528 -3.36 -40.37 25.74
C SER A 528 -3.24 -41.89 25.93
N ILE A 529 -3.25 -42.65 24.83
CA ILE A 529 -3.17 -44.12 24.85
C ILE A 529 -1.78 -44.60 25.32
N SER A 530 -0.71 -43.89 24.98
CA SER A 530 0.65 -44.32 25.36
C SER A 530 0.88 -44.41 26.87
N TRP A 531 0.05 -43.71 27.66
CA TRP A 531 0.12 -43.72 29.12
C TRP A 531 -0.74 -44.80 29.76
N ASN A 532 -1.50 -45.56 28.98
CA ASN A 532 -2.38 -46.61 29.48
C ASN A 532 -1.99 -47.99 28.93
N PRO A 533 -1.20 -48.78 29.69
CA PRO A 533 -0.78 -50.12 29.28
C PRO A 533 -1.92 -51.15 29.34
N PHE A 534 -3.05 -50.85 29.98
CA PHE A 534 -4.15 -51.77 30.22
C PHE A 534 -5.26 -51.71 29.15
N LEU A 535 -5.11 -50.86 28.14
CA LEU A 535 -6.09 -50.75 27.04
C LEU A 535 -6.07 -52.00 26.14
N THR A 536 -7.16 -52.75 26.17
CA THR A 536 -7.41 -53.93 25.31
C THR A 536 -7.94 -53.54 23.94
N ASP A 537 -8.78 -52.50 23.84
CA ASP A 537 -9.23 -51.93 22.57
C ASP A 537 -8.58 -50.55 22.32
N ARG A 538 -7.83 -50.45 21.21
CA ARG A 538 -7.17 -49.22 20.76
C ARG A 538 -7.94 -48.53 19.63
N SER A 539 -9.15 -49.00 19.27
CA SER A 539 -10.03 -48.37 18.28
C SER A 539 -10.74 -47.13 18.86
N ALA A 540 -10.89 -46.07 18.05
CA ALA A 540 -11.51 -44.83 18.51
C ALA A 540 -13.04 -44.95 18.42
N PRO A 541 -13.79 -44.72 19.50
CA PRO A 541 -15.23 -44.59 19.37
C PRO A 541 -15.55 -43.30 18.59
N THR A 542 -16.29 -43.41 17.50
CA THR A 542 -16.72 -42.29 16.62
C THR A 542 -17.31 -41.11 17.39
N LYS A 543 -17.98 -41.40 18.52
CA LYS A 543 -18.57 -40.41 19.43
C LYS A 543 -17.54 -39.46 20.05
N ALA A 544 -16.33 -39.94 20.37
CA ALA A 544 -15.28 -39.11 20.97
C ALA A 544 -14.68 -38.12 19.97
N ALA A 545 -14.55 -38.51 18.70
CA ALA A 545 -14.10 -37.60 17.64
C ALA A 545 -15.11 -36.46 17.42
N ALA A 546 -16.41 -36.78 17.41
CA ALA A 546 -17.48 -35.80 17.25
C ALA A 546 -17.50 -34.74 18.38
N VAL A 547 -17.22 -35.15 19.63
CA VAL A 547 -17.17 -34.25 20.79
C VAL A 547 -16.06 -33.20 20.69
N VAL A 548 -14.96 -33.48 19.98
CA VAL A 548 -13.84 -32.55 19.81
C VAL A 548 -13.98 -31.71 18.54
N LEU A 549 -14.43 -32.31 17.43
CA LEU A 549 -14.60 -31.60 16.17
C LEU A 549 -15.77 -30.62 16.18
N ALA A 550 -16.94 -31.04 16.70
CA ALA A 550 -18.16 -30.26 16.55
C ALA A 550 -18.07 -28.86 17.19
N PRO A 551 -17.54 -28.67 18.41
CA PRO A 551 -17.41 -27.33 19.00
C PRO A 551 -16.51 -26.40 18.18
N SER A 552 -15.39 -26.91 17.64
CA SER A 552 -14.48 -26.09 16.83
C SER A 552 -15.11 -25.69 15.49
N LEU A 553 -15.86 -26.60 14.85
CA LEU A 553 -16.61 -26.27 13.64
C LEU A 553 -17.72 -25.25 13.92
N LEU A 554 -18.45 -25.39 15.03
CA LEU A 554 -19.49 -24.43 15.42
C LEU A 554 -18.95 -23.02 15.65
N VAL A 555 -17.80 -22.88 16.30
CA VAL A 555 -17.15 -21.57 16.47
C VAL A 555 -16.69 -21.00 15.12
N SER A 556 -16.13 -21.85 14.25
CA SER A 556 -15.73 -21.42 12.89
C SER A 556 -16.93 -20.92 12.08
N ILE A 557 -18.05 -21.64 12.14
CA ILE A 557 -19.32 -21.25 11.53
C ILE A 557 -19.82 -19.93 12.11
N ALA A 558 -19.81 -19.75 13.43
CA ALA A 558 -20.26 -18.52 14.08
C ALA A 558 -19.44 -17.30 13.64
N ILE A 559 -18.11 -17.43 13.57
CA ILE A 559 -17.22 -16.36 13.07
C ILE A 559 -17.55 -16.04 11.61
N LEU A 560 -17.69 -17.07 10.76
CA LEU A 560 -17.97 -16.90 9.33
C LEU A 560 -19.37 -16.29 9.08
N ILE A 561 -20.38 -16.66 9.87
CA ILE A 561 -21.70 -16.01 9.85
C ILE A 561 -21.55 -14.55 10.24
N GLY A 562 -20.80 -14.24 11.31
CA GLY A 562 -20.53 -12.86 11.72
C GLY A 562 -19.91 -12.03 10.60
N PHE A 563 -18.91 -12.57 9.90
CA PHE A 563 -18.28 -11.91 8.75
C PHE A 563 -19.23 -11.77 7.54
N SER A 564 -20.08 -12.77 7.30
CA SER A 564 -21.04 -12.75 6.19
C SER A 564 -22.15 -11.71 6.43
N VAL A 565 -22.74 -11.69 7.64
CA VAL A 565 -23.86 -10.80 8.00
C VAL A 565 -23.42 -9.34 8.11
N SER A 566 -22.19 -9.10 8.56
CA SER A 566 -21.63 -7.74 8.64
C SER A 566 -21.14 -7.18 7.29
N ASN A 567 -21.20 -7.97 6.21
CA ASN A 567 -20.56 -7.64 4.92
C ASN A 567 -19.07 -7.27 5.07
N ALA A 568 -18.40 -7.81 6.09
CA ALA A 568 -17.01 -7.50 6.37
C ALA A 568 -16.04 -8.13 5.35
N ILE A 569 -16.54 -9.03 4.51
CA ILE A 569 -15.81 -9.67 3.41
C ILE A 569 -16.46 -9.27 2.09
N GLY A 570 -15.76 -8.46 1.29
CA GLY A 570 -16.20 -8.03 -0.04
C GLY A 570 -15.06 -8.03 -1.05
N ALA A 571 -15.42 -7.96 -2.34
CA ALA A 571 -14.45 -7.75 -3.41
C ALA A 571 -14.10 -6.25 -3.45
N ASN A 572 -12.94 -5.89 -2.92
CA ASN A 572 -12.50 -4.51 -2.78
C ASN A 572 -11.12 -4.30 -3.42
N GLU A 573 -10.90 -3.11 -3.96
CA GLU A 573 -9.67 -2.74 -4.66
C GLU A 573 -8.52 -2.56 -3.67
N ILE A 574 -7.39 -3.21 -3.94
CA ILE A 574 -6.12 -3.06 -3.25
C ILE A 574 -5.18 -2.30 -4.19
N LYS A 575 -4.73 -1.12 -3.76
CA LYS A 575 -3.83 -0.25 -4.51
C LYS A 575 -2.40 -0.42 -3.99
N LEU A 576 -1.52 -0.94 -4.84
CA LEU A 576 -0.08 -1.00 -4.62
C LEU A 576 0.60 0.19 -5.28
N SER A 577 1.92 0.31 -5.11
CA SER A 577 2.69 1.40 -5.72
C SER A 577 2.65 1.39 -7.24
N ARG A 578 2.56 0.23 -7.89
CA ARG A 578 2.63 0.10 -9.36
C ARG A 578 1.43 -0.59 -10.01
N THR A 579 0.62 -1.28 -9.22
CA THR A 579 -0.50 -2.07 -9.71
C THR A 579 -1.67 -1.93 -8.77
N ARG A 580 -2.87 -2.27 -9.25
CA ARG A 580 -4.04 -2.42 -8.39
C ARG A 580 -4.77 -3.70 -8.78
N TYR A 581 -5.40 -4.34 -7.82
CA TYR A 581 -6.13 -5.60 -8.04
C TYR A 581 -7.27 -5.73 -7.04
N PHE A 582 -8.25 -6.60 -7.32
CA PHE A 582 -9.34 -6.87 -6.38
C PHE A 582 -8.98 -7.99 -5.41
N GLY A 583 -9.06 -7.70 -4.11
CA GLY A 583 -8.89 -8.65 -3.01
C GLY A 583 -10.21 -8.92 -2.29
N CYS A 584 -10.23 -9.97 -1.47
CA CYS A 584 -11.36 -10.28 -0.59
C CYS A 584 -11.10 -9.72 0.80
N VAL A 585 -11.35 -8.42 0.96
CA VAL A 585 -11.07 -7.64 2.18
C VAL A 585 -12.23 -6.70 2.46
N SER A 586 -12.33 -6.15 3.67
CA SER A 586 -13.29 -5.06 3.92
C SER A 586 -12.83 -3.76 3.27
N ALA A 587 -13.79 -2.92 2.83
CA ALA A 587 -13.52 -1.56 2.37
C ALA A 587 -13.10 -0.64 3.53
N ASP A 588 -13.59 -0.92 4.75
CA ASP A 588 -13.21 -0.20 5.96
C ASP A 588 -11.90 -0.79 6.53
N PRO A 589 -10.81 0.02 6.66
CA PRO A 589 -9.53 -0.45 7.19
C PRO A 589 -9.60 -1.00 8.62
N LEU A 590 -10.48 -0.46 9.46
CA LEU A 590 -10.65 -0.91 10.84
C LEU A 590 -11.31 -2.29 10.86
N VAL A 591 -12.37 -2.47 10.07
CA VAL A 591 -13.03 -3.78 9.90
C VAL A 591 -12.08 -4.77 9.23
N LYS A 592 -11.29 -4.37 8.22
CA LYS A 592 -10.24 -5.21 7.60
C LYS A 592 -9.31 -5.76 8.68
N SER A 593 -8.82 -4.90 9.58
CA SER A 593 -7.91 -5.31 10.65
C SER A 593 -8.57 -6.24 11.65
N THR A 594 -9.80 -5.94 12.10
CA THR A 594 -10.55 -6.78 13.02
C THR A 594 -10.84 -8.17 12.45
N VAL A 595 -11.25 -8.27 11.18
CA VAL A 595 -11.50 -9.54 10.50
C VAL A 595 -10.23 -10.40 10.48
N HIS A 596 -9.09 -9.84 10.06
CA HIS A 596 -7.83 -10.59 10.02
C HIS A 596 -7.39 -11.06 11.42
N ILE A 597 -7.49 -10.20 12.44
CA ILE A 597 -7.13 -10.57 13.82
C ILE A 597 -8.01 -11.72 14.33
N VAL A 598 -9.34 -11.57 14.26
CA VAL A 598 -10.27 -12.61 14.72
C VAL A 598 -10.04 -13.92 13.97
N TRP A 599 -9.85 -13.84 12.65
CA TRP A 599 -9.62 -15.00 11.79
C TRP A 599 -8.34 -15.74 12.14
N TYR A 600 -7.20 -15.04 12.14
CA TYR A 600 -5.90 -15.68 12.39
C TYR A 600 -5.70 -16.10 13.83
N CYS A 601 -6.25 -15.38 14.81
CA CYS A 601 -6.23 -15.84 16.20
C CYS A 601 -6.97 -17.17 16.36
N TRP A 602 -8.11 -17.33 15.69
CA TRP A 602 -8.89 -18.57 15.76
C TRP A 602 -8.20 -19.74 15.06
N LEU A 603 -7.73 -19.56 13.82
CA LEU A 603 -7.00 -20.60 13.08
C LEU A 603 -5.67 -20.95 13.78
N GLY A 604 -4.99 -19.94 14.33
CA GLY A 604 -3.76 -20.09 15.10
C GLY A 604 -3.95 -20.87 16.38
N ALA A 605 -5.05 -20.65 17.12
CA ALA A 605 -5.37 -21.42 18.33
C ALA A 605 -5.53 -22.92 18.02
N GLN A 606 -6.19 -23.27 16.91
CA GLN A 606 -6.33 -24.66 16.47
C GLN A 606 -4.98 -25.29 16.09
N MET A 607 -4.13 -24.55 15.36
CA MET A 607 -2.79 -25.02 15.00
C MET A 607 -1.90 -25.22 16.22
N LEU A 608 -1.90 -24.27 17.17
CA LEU A 608 -1.14 -24.37 18.41
C LEU A 608 -1.56 -25.59 19.22
N ALA A 609 -2.87 -25.88 19.29
CA ALA A 609 -3.36 -27.10 19.93
C ALA A 609 -2.87 -28.36 19.21
N ALA A 610 -2.89 -28.38 17.87
CA ALA A 610 -2.39 -29.51 17.07
C ALA A 610 -0.88 -29.72 17.25
N CYS A 611 -0.08 -28.64 17.20
CA CYS A 611 1.36 -28.65 17.45
C CYS A 611 1.66 -29.14 18.87
N PHE A 612 0.94 -28.66 19.88
CA PHE A 612 1.11 -29.10 21.26
C PHE A 612 0.85 -30.61 21.41
N ALA A 613 -0.28 -31.09 20.87
CA ALA A 613 -0.61 -32.52 20.86
C ALA A 613 0.46 -33.33 20.13
N GLY A 614 0.97 -32.83 19.00
CA GLY A 614 2.04 -33.45 18.22
C GLY A 614 3.36 -33.56 18.97
N ILE A 615 3.80 -32.50 19.64
CA ILE A 615 5.02 -32.50 20.47
C ILE A 615 4.90 -33.49 21.62
N LYS A 616 3.74 -33.55 22.28
CA LYS A 616 3.49 -34.50 23.36
C LYS A 616 3.46 -35.95 22.86
N ALA A 617 2.86 -36.19 21.70
CA ALA A 617 2.76 -37.52 21.10
C ALA A 617 4.09 -38.02 20.50
N SER A 618 4.99 -37.12 20.06
CA SER A 618 6.26 -37.49 19.42
C SER A 618 7.41 -37.73 20.40
N LYS A 619 7.38 -37.07 21.57
CA LYS A 619 8.42 -37.16 22.62
C LYS A 619 8.37 -38.43 23.47
N LEU A 620 7.40 -39.31 23.22
CA LEU A 620 7.33 -40.59 23.91
C LEU A 620 8.43 -41.51 23.37
N THR A 621 9.19 -42.15 24.25
CA THR A 621 10.19 -43.17 23.86
C THR A 621 9.57 -44.34 23.11
N THR A 622 8.31 -44.65 23.44
CA THR A 622 7.46 -45.66 22.79
C THR A 622 6.51 -45.07 21.73
N ALA A 623 6.75 -43.83 21.26
CA ALA A 623 5.90 -43.16 20.28
C ALA A 623 5.74 -44.02 18.99
N PRO A 624 4.51 -44.31 18.55
CA PRO A 624 4.29 -44.95 17.26
C PRO A 624 4.89 -44.11 16.12
N PRO A 625 5.45 -44.72 15.06
CA PRO A 625 5.96 -43.98 13.89
C PRO A 625 4.94 -42.99 13.29
N GLU A 626 3.65 -43.32 13.40
CA GLU A 626 2.54 -42.45 13.00
C GLU A 626 2.53 -41.08 13.70
N SER A 627 2.79 -41.02 15.01
CA SER A 627 2.74 -39.74 15.72
C SER A 627 3.84 -38.80 15.24
N ARG A 628 5.02 -39.33 14.90
CA ARG A 628 6.14 -38.56 14.33
C ARG A 628 5.79 -38.03 12.94
N ALA A 629 5.23 -38.87 12.06
CA ALA A 629 4.81 -38.48 10.72
C ALA A 629 3.77 -37.34 10.74
N LEU A 630 2.71 -37.48 11.56
CA LEU A 630 1.68 -36.46 11.69
C LEU A 630 2.21 -35.14 12.30
N THR A 631 3.14 -35.22 13.26
CA THR A 631 3.79 -34.05 13.83
C THR A 631 4.64 -33.30 12.80
N VAL A 632 5.37 -34.01 11.92
CA VAL A 632 6.12 -33.39 10.81
C VAL A 632 5.17 -32.68 9.84
N CYS A 633 4.03 -33.28 9.51
CA CYS A 633 3.02 -32.67 8.65
C CYS A 633 2.47 -31.37 9.26
N ILE A 634 2.06 -31.40 10.54
CA ILE A 634 1.54 -30.24 11.25
C ILE A 634 2.59 -29.13 11.42
N ALA A 635 3.84 -29.49 11.72
CA ALA A 635 4.91 -28.51 11.85
C ALA A 635 5.14 -27.73 10.55
N ASN A 636 5.12 -28.40 9.39
CA ASN A 636 5.24 -27.75 8.09
C ASN A 636 3.99 -26.95 7.72
N ALA A 637 2.80 -27.48 8.01
CA ALA A 637 1.54 -26.75 7.84
C ALA A 637 1.45 -25.49 8.71
N ALA A 638 2.19 -25.40 9.82
CA ALA A 638 2.32 -24.20 10.63
C ALA A 638 3.43 -23.26 10.11
N PHE A 639 4.61 -23.79 9.79
CA PHE A 639 5.79 -23.01 9.47
C PHE A 639 5.67 -22.23 8.15
N VAL A 640 5.14 -22.87 7.10
CA VAL A 640 5.04 -22.25 5.77
C VAL A 640 4.12 -21.01 5.80
N PRO A 641 2.89 -21.07 6.34
CA PRO A 641 2.05 -19.88 6.47
C PRO A 641 2.66 -18.75 7.31
N ILE A 642 3.38 -19.06 8.40
CA ILE A 642 4.01 -18.04 9.26
C ILE A 642 5.00 -17.18 8.46
N ILE A 643 5.70 -17.77 7.50
CA ILE A 643 6.67 -17.05 6.66
C ILE A 643 5.98 -16.32 5.51
N LEU A 644 5.01 -16.97 4.83
CA LEU A 644 4.48 -16.48 3.56
C LEU A 644 3.29 -15.51 3.73
N ILE A 645 2.42 -15.71 4.73
CA ILE A 645 1.22 -14.87 4.91
C ILE A 645 1.54 -13.38 5.12
N PRO A 646 2.58 -12.97 5.87
CA PRO A 646 2.90 -11.56 6.01
C PRO A 646 3.12 -10.83 4.67
N PHE A 647 3.76 -11.47 3.68
CA PHE A 647 3.95 -10.87 2.36
C PHE A 647 2.65 -10.72 1.57
N VAL A 648 1.70 -11.63 1.82
CA VAL A 648 0.40 -11.68 1.16
C VAL A 648 -0.55 -10.61 1.71
N ASP A 649 -0.65 -10.49 3.04
CA ASP A 649 -1.70 -9.66 3.66
C ASP A 649 -1.23 -8.26 4.05
N LEU A 650 0.09 -8.00 4.07
CA LEU A 650 0.65 -6.64 4.21
C LEU A 650 0.79 -5.91 2.87
N ASP A 651 0.18 -6.44 1.80
CA ASP A 651 0.16 -5.81 0.47
C ASP A 651 1.58 -5.47 -0.03
N LEU A 652 2.56 -6.37 0.20
CA LEU A 652 3.99 -6.15 -0.12
C LEU A 652 4.39 -6.62 -1.51
N VAL A 653 3.57 -7.45 -2.15
CA VAL A 653 3.87 -8.08 -3.44
C VAL A 653 2.71 -7.94 -4.41
N ASP A 654 3.00 -8.05 -5.71
CA ASP A 654 1.99 -7.99 -6.76
C ASP A 654 1.08 -9.21 -6.79
N GLN A 655 -0.06 -9.09 -7.45
CA GLN A 655 -1.13 -10.09 -7.39
C GLN A 655 -0.71 -11.49 -7.89
N PRO A 656 0.09 -11.65 -8.98
CA PRO A 656 0.62 -12.96 -9.37
C PRO A 656 1.46 -13.61 -8.27
N THR A 657 2.29 -12.82 -7.58
CA THR A 657 3.08 -13.31 -6.44
C THR A 657 2.19 -13.68 -5.26
N VAL A 658 1.16 -12.87 -4.96
CA VAL A 658 0.14 -13.20 -3.94
C VAL A 658 -0.51 -14.57 -4.23
N TYR A 659 -0.87 -14.85 -5.49
CA TYR A 659 -1.42 -16.14 -5.90
C TYR A 659 -0.46 -17.30 -5.66
N ILE A 660 0.81 -17.15 -6.06
CA ILE A 660 1.85 -18.17 -5.88
C ILE A 660 2.07 -18.47 -4.39
N LEU A 661 2.25 -17.43 -3.58
CA LEU A 661 2.50 -17.57 -2.14
C LEU A 661 1.32 -18.24 -1.43
N ARG A 662 0.07 -17.84 -1.73
CA ARG A 662 -1.13 -18.49 -1.18
C ARG A 662 -1.32 -19.93 -1.66
N SER A 663 -0.91 -20.25 -2.90
CA SER A 663 -1.00 -21.63 -3.40
C SER A 663 0.03 -22.53 -2.71
N LEU A 664 1.23 -22.02 -2.44
CA LEU A 664 2.29 -22.74 -1.72
C LEU A 664 1.91 -23.06 -0.27
N THR A 665 1.21 -22.17 0.44
CA THR A 665 0.75 -22.45 1.82
C THR A 665 -0.26 -23.58 1.91
N VAL A 666 -0.88 -23.96 0.79
CA VAL A 666 -1.89 -25.03 0.71
C VAL A 666 -1.29 -26.31 0.12
N VAL A 667 -0.74 -26.23 -1.09
CA VAL A 667 -0.30 -27.41 -1.87
C VAL A 667 0.87 -28.10 -1.17
N PHE A 668 1.87 -27.36 -0.69
CA PHE A 668 3.06 -27.97 -0.10
C PHE A 668 2.76 -28.81 1.18
N PRO A 669 2.04 -28.28 2.19
CA PRO A 669 1.71 -29.09 3.37
C PRO A 669 0.82 -30.30 3.06
N ILE A 670 -0.06 -30.19 2.05
CA ILE A 670 -0.97 -31.28 1.67
C ILE A 670 -0.23 -32.38 0.91
N GLY A 671 0.62 -32.02 -0.05
CA GLY A 671 1.52 -32.97 -0.71
C GLY A 671 2.42 -33.70 0.30
N LEU A 672 2.94 -32.99 1.31
CA LEU A 672 3.70 -33.60 2.39
C LEU A 672 2.85 -34.58 3.22
N PHE A 673 1.61 -34.24 3.55
CA PHE A 673 0.69 -35.15 4.25
C PHE A 673 0.39 -36.41 3.42
N ILE A 674 0.16 -36.26 2.12
CA ILE A 674 -0.05 -37.39 1.21
C ILE A 674 1.18 -38.29 1.18
N GLY A 675 2.37 -37.71 0.97
CA GLY A 675 3.62 -38.47 0.83
C GLY A 675 4.14 -39.10 2.12
N VAL A 676 4.12 -38.37 3.24
CA VAL A 676 4.70 -38.81 4.52
C VAL A 676 3.73 -39.66 5.34
N TYR A 677 2.42 -39.42 5.23
CA TYR A 677 1.42 -40.12 6.04
C TYR A 677 0.54 -41.08 5.23
N LEU A 678 -0.16 -40.60 4.19
CA LEU A 678 -1.15 -41.44 3.49
C LEU A 678 -0.52 -42.53 2.63
N ALA A 679 0.50 -42.23 1.84
CA ALA A 679 1.10 -43.18 0.89
C ALA A 679 1.72 -44.41 1.60
N PRO A 680 2.51 -44.27 2.68
CA PRO A 680 3.03 -45.44 3.40
C PRO A 680 1.92 -46.30 4.01
N ARG A 681 0.82 -45.68 4.46
CA ARG A 681 -0.33 -46.40 5.03
C ARG A 681 -1.16 -47.12 3.98
N ALA A 682 -1.37 -46.51 2.82
CA ALA A 682 -2.06 -47.14 1.70
C ALA A 682 -1.27 -48.34 1.17
N TRP A 683 0.06 -48.21 1.10
CA TRP A 683 0.97 -49.29 0.72
C TRP A 683 0.95 -50.45 1.72
N LEU A 684 1.01 -50.16 3.03
CA LEU A 684 0.91 -51.19 4.07
C LEU A 684 -0.45 -51.92 4.02
N ALA A 685 -1.54 -51.18 3.81
CA ALA A 685 -2.87 -51.78 3.68
C ALA A 685 -2.97 -52.68 2.43
N LEU A 686 -2.32 -52.32 1.32
CA LEU A 686 -2.21 -53.16 0.13
C LEU A 686 -1.43 -54.45 0.41
N GLN A 687 -0.32 -54.38 1.16
CA GLN A 687 0.45 -55.57 1.54
C GLN A 687 -0.39 -56.54 2.37
N TYR A 688 -1.09 -56.04 3.40
CA TYR A 688 -2.00 -56.84 4.21
C TYR A 688 -3.15 -57.45 3.41
N TRP A 689 -3.64 -56.77 2.38
CA TRP A 689 -4.69 -57.29 1.50
C TRP A 689 -4.17 -58.39 0.56
N ARG A 690 -2.91 -58.28 0.08
CA ARG A 690 -2.29 -59.28 -0.79
C ARG A 690 -1.83 -60.54 -0.05
N ASP A 691 -1.18 -60.36 1.11
CA ASP A 691 -0.67 -61.46 1.93
C ASP A 691 -0.75 -61.09 3.42
N PRO A 692 -1.83 -61.52 4.10
CA PRO A 692 -2.04 -61.23 5.52
C PRO A 692 -0.96 -61.82 6.44
N ALA A 693 -0.32 -62.93 6.04
CA ALA A 693 0.64 -63.66 6.87
C ALA A 693 2.03 -63.02 6.79
N ALA A 694 2.52 -62.72 5.58
CA ALA A 694 3.81 -62.06 5.40
C ALA A 694 3.82 -60.60 5.92
N ALA A 695 2.69 -59.90 5.85
CA ALA A 695 2.56 -58.54 6.36
C ALA A 695 2.61 -58.47 7.90
N ALA A 696 2.05 -59.46 8.60
CA ALA A 696 2.08 -59.53 10.05
C ALA A 696 3.49 -59.81 10.60
N GLU A 697 4.29 -60.63 9.90
CA GLU A 697 5.68 -60.93 10.24
C GLU A 697 6.58 -59.70 10.09
N LYS A 698 6.42 -58.92 9.00
CA LYS A 698 7.13 -57.66 8.74
C LYS A 698 6.78 -56.53 9.70
N ASP A 699 5.52 -56.41 10.11
CA ASP A 699 5.10 -55.46 11.17
C ASP A 699 5.82 -55.81 12.48
N SER A 700 5.93 -57.10 12.82
CA SER A 700 6.64 -57.59 14.02
C SER A 700 8.15 -57.35 13.96
N GLU A 701 8.80 -57.56 12.81
CA GLU A 701 10.24 -57.30 12.63
C GLU A 701 10.58 -55.81 12.68
N SER A 702 9.70 -54.94 12.15
CA SER A 702 9.86 -53.48 12.25
C SER A 702 9.72 -52.99 13.71
N HIS A 703 8.89 -53.67 14.51
CA HIS A 703 8.73 -53.44 15.94
C HIS A 703 9.93 -53.99 16.76
N ALA A 704 10.55 -55.09 16.35
CA ALA A 704 11.71 -55.71 17.02
C ALA A 704 13.05 -55.02 16.67
N SER A 705 13.25 -54.61 15.42
CA SER A 705 14.46 -53.90 14.94
C SER A 705 14.66 -52.53 15.60
N MET A 706 13.58 -51.86 16.03
CA MET A 706 13.67 -50.58 16.76
C MET A 706 13.96 -50.72 18.26
N MET A 707 13.67 -51.87 18.89
CA MET A 707 14.08 -52.11 20.28
C MET A 707 15.59 -52.38 20.41
N GLY A 708 16.24 -52.88 19.35
CA GLY A 708 17.68 -53.17 19.35
C GLY A 708 18.61 -51.98 19.09
N SER A 709 18.09 -50.83 18.64
CA SER A 709 18.91 -49.68 18.19
C SER A 709 18.83 -48.44 19.09
N THR A 710 18.21 -48.54 20.27
CA THR A 710 18.14 -47.40 21.22
C THR A 710 19.17 -47.53 22.34
N MET A 711 20.45 -47.41 22.02
CA MET A 711 21.49 -46.96 22.97
C MET A 711 22.66 -46.32 22.22
N THR A 712 22.45 -45.12 21.66
CA THR A 712 23.49 -44.09 21.57
C THR A 712 22.82 -42.72 21.63
N THR A 713 23.11 -42.00 22.70
CA THR A 713 22.71 -40.61 22.95
C THR A 713 23.49 -39.67 22.03
N GLY A 714 22.78 -38.86 21.24
CA GLY A 714 23.37 -37.77 20.47
C GLY A 714 22.28 -36.91 19.83
N GLY A 715 21.85 -35.87 20.53
CA GLY A 715 20.96 -34.87 19.96
C GLY A 715 21.71 -34.04 18.91
N ASN A 716 21.12 -33.91 17.73
CA ASN A 716 21.33 -32.81 16.79
C ASN A 716 20.23 -32.89 15.71
N GLY A 717 19.05 -32.37 16.04
CA GLY A 717 17.96 -32.19 15.09
C GLY A 717 18.02 -30.81 14.45
N LEU A 718 19.07 -30.53 13.67
CA LEU A 718 19.14 -29.35 12.80
C LEU A 718 20.19 -29.54 11.69
N SER A 719 20.08 -30.63 10.92
CA SER A 719 20.91 -30.86 9.72
C SER A 719 20.21 -31.76 8.72
N THR A 720 19.12 -31.27 8.14
CA THR A 720 18.53 -31.84 6.92
C THR A 720 18.16 -30.72 5.95
N PHE A 721 19.18 -29.97 5.54
CA PHE A 721 19.25 -29.27 4.26
C PHE A 721 20.67 -29.44 3.71
N ALA A 722 20.91 -30.56 3.06
CA ALA A 722 22.03 -30.71 2.12
C ALA A 722 21.60 -31.73 1.08
N ALA A 723 21.53 -31.27 -0.16
CA ALA A 723 21.16 -32.04 -1.33
C ALA A 723 22.08 -33.26 -1.52
N SER A 724 21.50 -34.33 -2.04
CA SER A 724 22.20 -35.52 -2.50
C SER A 724 23.14 -35.17 -3.68
N ALA A 725 24.43 -35.42 -3.51
CA ALA A 725 25.35 -35.61 -4.62
C ALA A 725 25.87 -37.07 -4.59
N ALA A 726 25.74 -37.76 -5.72
CA ALA A 726 26.24 -39.11 -5.95
C ALA A 726 27.79 -39.16 -5.96
N PRO A 727 28.43 -40.32 -5.71
CA PRO A 727 29.88 -40.41 -5.66
C PRO A 727 30.50 -40.53 -7.06
N GLY A 728 31.35 -39.56 -7.41
CA GLY A 728 32.25 -39.60 -8.56
C GLY A 728 33.66 -39.99 -8.12
N ASN A 729 34.26 -40.88 -8.90
CA ASN A 729 35.57 -41.52 -8.72
C ASN A 729 36.75 -40.55 -8.55
N ALA A 730 37.77 -41.07 -7.86
CA ALA A 730 39.08 -40.47 -7.68
C ALA A 730 39.90 -40.31 -8.97
N GLY A 731 40.74 -39.27 -9.00
CA GLY A 731 41.95 -39.25 -9.83
C GLY A 731 42.49 -37.86 -10.18
N GLY A 732 43.63 -37.47 -9.58
CA GLY A 732 44.61 -36.64 -10.29
C GLY A 732 45.00 -35.28 -9.70
N LYS A 733 46.12 -35.28 -8.95
CA LYS A 733 47.29 -34.36 -9.00
C LYS A 733 47.09 -32.85 -9.31
N GLY A 734 47.68 -32.00 -8.47
CA GLY A 734 48.18 -30.69 -8.89
C GLY A 734 48.31 -29.65 -7.76
N ALA A 735 49.54 -29.18 -7.50
CA ALA A 735 49.94 -28.26 -6.44
C ALA A 735 49.64 -26.77 -6.74
N HIS A 736 49.45 -25.95 -5.69
CA HIS A 736 50.37 -24.87 -5.24
C HIS A 736 49.67 -23.70 -4.50
N ASN A 737 50.18 -23.46 -3.28
CA ASN A 737 50.58 -22.19 -2.63
C ASN A 737 49.64 -20.98 -2.42
N ALA A 738 49.81 -20.47 -1.19
CA ALA A 738 49.83 -19.08 -0.72
C ALA A 738 48.52 -18.45 -0.20
N GLY A 739 48.49 -18.20 1.12
CA GLY A 739 47.71 -17.11 1.72
C GLY A 739 48.42 -15.75 1.57
N PRO A 740 48.14 -14.72 2.39
CA PRO A 740 47.20 -14.66 3.51
C PRO A 740 46.34 -13.36 3.57
N THR A 741 45.70 -13.15 4.74
CA THR A 741 45.46 -11.86 5.44
C THR A 741 44.21 -11.00 5.15
N VAL A 742 43.37 -10.80 6.18
CA VAL A 742 43.14 -9.55 6.96
C VAL A 742 41.68 -9.28 7.40
N GLN A 743 41.54 -9.22 8.74
CA GLN A 743 40.75 -8.35 9.62
C GLN A 743 39.22 -8.21 9.52
N ALA A 744 38.58 -8.44 10.68
CA ALA A 744 37.61 -7.50 11.24
C ALA A 744 37.74 -7.48 12.78
N SER A 745 37.85 -6.28 13.33
CA SER A 745 37.98 -5.98 14.77
C SER A 745 36.71 -5.28 15.29
N ALA A 746 36.27 -5.73 16.47
CA ALA A 746 35.69 -4.99 17.60
C ALA A 746 34.43 -4.10 17.48
N ILE A 747 33.46 -4.30 18.39
CA ILE A 747 33.03 -3.42 19.52
C ILE A 747 31.89 -4.16 20.27
N VAL A 748 32.14 -4.79 21.43
CA VAL A 748 31.91 -4.35 22.85
C VAL A 748 30.45 -4.33 23.33
N SER A 749 30.11 -5.24 24.26
CA SER A 749 29.51 -4.89 25.58
C SER A 749 29.63 -6.05 26.60
N LEU A 750 30.38 -5.79 27.68
CA LEU A 750 30.48 -6.45 29.00
C LEU A 750 29.12 -6.44 29.75
N SER A 751 28.83 -7.17 30.84
CA SER A 751 29.32 -8.35 31.58
C SER A 751 28.41 -8.50 32.84
N ALA A 752 28.42 -9.68 33.48
CA ALA A 752 27.98 -10.05 34.86
C ALA A 752 26.71 -10.94 34.93
N HIS A 753 26.63 -12.04 35.68
CA HIS A 753 27.48 -12.75 36.65
C HIS A 753 27.09 -14.24 36.64
N GLY A 754 28.05 -15.15 36.85
CA GLY A 754 27.86 -16.60 36.74
C GLY A 754 27.65 -17.37 38.05
N ALA A 755 27.41 -18.68 37.90
CA ALA A 755 27.76 -19.72 38.86
C ALA A 755 27.89 -21.06 38.12
N GLY A 756 28.95 -21.81 38.43
CA GLY A 756 29.55 -22.86 37.61
C GLY A 756 28.82 -24.19 37.58
N ALA A 757 29.01 -24.92 36.47
CA ALA A 757 28.70 -26.34 36.36
C ALA A 757 30.01 -27.13 36.43
N ALA A 758 30.13 -27.94 37.48
CA ALA A 758 31.14 -28.97 37.61
C ALA A 758 30.82 -30.14 36.65
N THR A 759 31.87 -30.66 36.03
CA THR A 759 31.89 -31.93 35.32
C THR A 759 31.55 -33.10 36.24
N PRO A 760 30.89 -34.16 35.74
CA PRO A 760 31.09 -35.49 36.30
C PRO A 760 31.61 -36.48 35.26
N SER A 761 32.62 -37.20 35.74
CA SER A 761 33.26 -38.40 35.23
C SER A 761 32.31 -39.58 35.04
N THR A 762 32.73 -40.44 34.12
CA THR A 762 32.30 -41.83 33.91
C THR A 762 32.30 -42.65 35.21
N ALA A 763 31.15 -43.21 35.57
CA ALA A 763 31.04 -44.35 36.49
C ALA A 763 29.89 -45.28 36.07
N THR A 764 30.29 -46.52 35.83
CA THR A 764 29.57 -47.80 35.81
C THR A 764 28.11 -47.86 36.27
N GLY A 765 27.33 -48.66 35.54
CA GLY A 765 25.90 -48.87 35.75
C GLY A 765 25.52 -49.31 37.17
N GLN A 766 24.53 -48.61 37.72
CA GLN A 766 23.66 -49.08 38.78
C GLN A 766 22.30 -48.43 38.58
N GLN A 767 21.24 -49.24 38.47
CA GLN A 767 19.86 -48.78 38.58
C GLN A 767 19.68 -48.10 39.94
N ALA A 768 19.28 -46.82 39.93
CA ALA A 768 18.81 -46.18 41.15
C ALA A 768 17.57 -46.92 41.68
N PRO A 769 17.49 -47.26 42.97
CA PRO A 769 16.41 -48.07 43.50
C PRO A 769 15.09 -47.32 43.44
N ALA A 770 14.01 -48.02 43.08
CA ALA A 770 12.66 -47.52 43.23
C ALA A 770 12.42 -47.18 44.71
N VAL A 771 11.98 -45.94 44.98
CA VAL A 771 11.63 -45.51 46.34
C VAL A 771 10.41 -46.32 46.79
N ASP A 772 10.63 -47.25 47.71
CA ASP A 772 9.60 -48.05 48.35
C ASP A 772 8.89 -47.21 49.42
N LEU A 773 7.64 -46.81 49.17
CA LEU A 773 6.85 -46.06 50.13
C LEU A 773 6.60 -46.82 51.44
N LYS A 774 6.71 -48.16 51.46
CA LYS A 774 6.64 -48.90 52.74
C LYS A 774 7.78 -48.51 53.68
N LYS A 775 8.93 -48.08 53.15
CA LYS A 775 10.06 -47.56 53.95
C LYS A 775 9.94 -46.07 54.27
N LEU A 776 9.30 -45.26 53.42
CA LEU A 776 9.10 -43.82 53.70
C LEU A 776 7.98 -43.57 54.72
N VAL A 777 6.93 -44.40 54.73
CA VAL A 777 5.82 -44.33 55.69
C VAL A 777 6.25 -44.74 57.11
N GLN A 778 7.35 -45.49 57.28
CA GLN A 778 7.87 -45.82 58.61
C GLN A 778 8.43 -44.61 59.38
N VAL A 779 8.74 -43.49 58.71
CA VAL A 779 9.40 -42.33 59.34
C VAL A 779 8.38 -41.28 59.83
N THR A 780 7.08 -41.43 59.56
CA THR A 780 6.06 -40.46 60.00
C THR A 780 4.78 -41.16 60.48
N LEU A 781 4.70 -41.43 61.80
CA LEU A 781 3.49 -41.60 62.63
C LEU A 781 2.17 -42.01 61.93
N LYS A 782 2.04 -43.32 61.61
CA LYS A 782 0.87 -44.21 61.78
C LYS A 782 1.06 -45.43 60.87
N THR A 783 0.92 -46.64 61.41
CA THR A 783 0.80 -47.87 60.62
C THR A 783 -0.56 -47.84 59.91
N PHE A 784 -0.58 -47.38 58.66
CA PHE A 784 -1.78 -47.40 57.82
C PHE A 784 -2.09 -48.82 57.36
N ASP A 785 -3.36 -49.22 57.46
CA ASP A 785 -3.84 -50.53 57.01
C ASP A 785 -4.20 -50.47 55.52
N PHE A 786 -3.31 -50.97 54.67
CA PHE A 786 -3.47 -50.94 53.22
C PHE A 786 -4.43 -52.06 52.79
N GLY A 787 -5.72 -51.74 52.65
CA GLY A 787 -6.75 -52.70 52.25
C GLY A 787 -6.61 -53.18 50.79
N CYS A 788 -6.28 -52.27 49.87
CA CYS A 788 -5.97 -52.60 48.46
C CYS A 788 -4.83 -51.70 47.93
N GLU A 789 -3.86 -52.28 47.22
CA GLU A 789 -2.78 -51.58 46.51
C GLU A 789 -2.72 -52.10 45.07
N GLY A 790 -2.45 -51.22 44.11
CA GLY A 790 -2.27 -51.61 42.71
C GLY A 790 -1.83 -50.44 41.83
N ILE A 791 -1.49 -50.78 40.58
CA ILE A 791 -1.24 -49.79 39.52
C ILE A 791 -2.53 -49.65 38.72
N ALA A 792 -2.96 -48.41 38.52
CA ALA A 792 -4.11 -48.08 37.70
C ALA A 792 -3.76 -46.91 36.79
N THR A 793 -4.50 -46.75 35.71
CA THR A 793 -4.49 -45.52 34.93
C THR A 793 -5.77 -44.76 35.20
N MET A 794 -5.67 -43.46 35.43
CA MET A 794 -6.84 -42.63 35.72
C MET A 794 -6.96 -41.48 34.73
N ARG A 795 -8.19 -41.04 34.52
CA ARG A 795 -8.50 -39.71 33.97
C ARG A 795 -9.73 -39.15 34.68
N SER A 796 -9.84 -37.83 34.77
CA SER A 796 -10.90 -37.18 35.54
C SER A 796 -11.51 -36.01 34.78
N ALA A 797 -12.83 -35.88 34.81
CA ALA A 797 -13.55 -34.77 34.20
C ALA A 797 -14.85 -34.47 34.94
N ASP A 798 -15.29 -33.22 34.90
CA ASP A 798 -16.53 -32.77 35.56
C ASP A 798 -17.80 -33.38 34.94
N ARG A 799 -17.67 -33.95 33.73
CA ARG A 799 -18.75 -34.68 33.05
C ARG A 799 -18.17 -35.88 32.33
N ALA A 800 -18.88 -37.00 32.35
CA ALA A 800 -18.44 -38.25 31.72
C ALA A 800 -18.11 -38.10 30.22
N TRP A 801 -18.86 -37.28 29.48
CA TRP A 801 -18.63 -37.07 28.04
C TRP A 801 -17.35 -36.26 27.73
N LEU A 802 -16.73 -35.60 28.72
CA LEU A 802 -15.45 -34.88 28.59
C LEU A 802 -14.23 -35.76 28.89
N LEU A 803 -14.41 -36.96 29.45
CA LEU A 803 -13.33 -37.90 29.73
C LEU A 803 -12.46 -38.22 28.49
N PRO A 804 -12.99 -38.32 27.26
CA PRO A 804 -12.17 -38.49 26.06
C PRO A 804 -11.20 -37.34 25.77
N CYS A 805 -11.44 -36.15 26.32
CA CYS A 805 -10.59 -34.96 26.15
C CYS A 805 -9.49 -34.85 27.22
N LYS A 806 -9.38 -35.85 28.12
CA LYS A 806 -8.38 -35.89 29.19
C LYS A 806 -7.40 -37.04 28.95
N PRO A 807 -6.08 -36.80 29.07
CA PRO A 807 -5.10 -37.86 28.90
C PRO A 807 -5.20 -38.87 30.04
N TRP A 808 -4.90 -40.13 29.77
CA TRP A 808 -4.68 -41.10 30.84
C TRP A 808 -3.40 -40.78 31.60
N THR A 809 -3.41 -41.00 32.90
CA THR A 809 -2.23 -40.85 33.75
C THR A 809 -2.00 -42.15 34.51
N LEU A 810 -0.77 -42.68 34.39
CA LEU A 810 -0.36 -43.87 35.12
C LEU A 810 -0.17 -43.52 36.60
N MET A 811 -0.85 -44.23 37.48
CA MET A 811 -0.86 -43.97 38.91
C MET A 811 -0.69 -45.25 39.73
N ARG A 812 -0.09 -45.11 40.90
CA ARG A 812 -0.20 -46.10 41.96
C ARG A 812 -1.34 -45.70 42.88
N VAL A 813 -2.23 -46.63 43.18
CA VAL A 813 -3.46 -46.40 43.94
C VAL A 813 -3.43 -47.23 45.21
N TYR A 814 -3.75 -46.58 46.34
CA TYR A 814 -3.86 -47.21 47.64
C TYR A 814 -5.23 -46.93 48.25
N LEU A 815 -5.91 -47.95 48.76
CA LEU A 815 -7.13 -47.83 49.55
C LEU A 815 -6.80 -48.00 51.04
N LEU A 816 -6.94 -46.92 51.79
CA LEU A 816 -6.82 -46.91 53.24
C LEU A 816 -8.23 -47.07 53.84
N GLN A 817 -8.64 -48.32 54.05
CA GLN A 817 -10.03 -48.67 54.40
C GLN A 817 -10.44 -48.11 55.78
N LYS A 818 -9.54 -48.15 56.77
CA LYS A 818 -9.82 -47.66 58.14
C LYS A 818 -9.92 -46.14 58.20
N GLU A 819 -9.10 -45.46 57.42
CA GLU A 819 -9.00 -44.00 57.37
C GLU A 819 -9.99 -43.38 56.37
N GLY A 820 -10.62 -44.20 55.53
CA GLY A 820 -11.60 -43.75 54.55
C GLY A 820 -10.99 -42.91 53.41
N LEU A 821 -9.75 -43.21 53.03
CA LEU A 821 -8.98 -42.43 52.04
C LEU A 821 -8.57 -43.28 50.83
N LEU A 822 -8.69 -42.72 49.63
CA LEU A 822 -8.10 -43.23 48.41
C LEU A 822 -6.87 -42.39 48.05
N VAL A 823 -5.67 -42.96 48.15
CA VAL A 823 -4.42 -42.25 47.85
C VAL A 823 -3.99 -42.56 46.43
N LEU A 824 -3.74 -41.50 45.67
CA LEU A 824 -3.42 -41.51 44.24
C LEU A 824 -2.04 -40.91 44.02
N GLN A 825 -1.08 -41.73 43.61
CA GLN A 825 0.30 -41.32 43.39
C GLN A 825 0.64 -41.34 41.90
N HIS A 826 1.06 -40.21 41.34
CA HIS A 826 1.45 -40.12 39.93
C HIS A 826 2.78 -40.84 39.66
N LEU A 827 2.77 -41.75 38.69
CA LEU A 827 3.98 -42.46 38.24
C LEU A 827 4.58 -41.85 36.96
N SER A 828 3.94 -40.82 36.40
CA SER A 828 4.29 -40.23 35.09
C SER A 828 5.41 -39.18 35.12
N SER A 829 5.94 -38.80 36.29
CA SER A 829 7.04 -37.84 36.43
C SER A 829 7.96 -38.20 37.61
N GLN A 830 9.28 -38.17 37.39
CA GLN A 830 10.29 -38.46 38.43
C GLN A 830 10.24 -37.48 39.62
N SER A 831 9.80 -36.23 39.42
CA SER A 831 9.63 -35.25 40.50
C SER A 831 8.31 -35.40 41.27
N SER A 832 7.33 -36.13 40.73
CA SER A 832 6.02 -36.37 41.35
C SER A 832 5.94 -37.64 42.20
N VAL A 833 6.98 -38.50 42.17
CA VAL A 833 7.03 -39.72 43.00
C VAL A 833 6.90 -39.39 44.50
N ALA A 834 7.23 -38.17 44.92
CA ALA A 834 7.12 -37.71 46.31
C ALA A 834 5.77 -37.07 46.70
N ARG A 835 4.78 -36.92 45.80
CA ARG A 835 3.47 -36.28 46.11
C ARG A 835 2.30 -37.17 45.69
N GLY A 836 1.58 -37.71 46.67
CA GLY A 836 0.29 -38.38 46.48
C GLY A 836 -0.88 -37.43 46.75
N THR A 837 -1.97 -37.54 46.00
CA THR A 837 -3.23 -36.85 46.27
C THR A 837 -4.15 -37.81 47.03
N SER A 838 -4.63 -37.42 48.20
CA SER A 838 -5.61 -38.21 48.97
C SER A 838 -7.02 -37.71 48.68
N VAL A 839 -7.89 -38.63 48.25
CA VAL A 839 -9.31 -38.38 48.02
C VAL A 839 -10.10 -39.03 49.16
N PRO A 840 -10.82 -38.24 49.99
CA PRO A 840 -11.72 -38.80 50.98
C PRO A 840 -12.82 -39.61 50.29
N LEU A 841 -13.00 -40.87 50.71
CA LEU A 841 -14.07 -41.72 50.19
C LEU A 841 -15.46 -41.12 50.48
N SER A 842 -15.57 -40.10 51.35
CA SER A 842 -16.81 -39.34 51.67
C SER A 842 -17.34 -38.55 50.50
N VAL A 843 -16.45 -38.19 49.60
CA VAL A 843 -16.80 -37.44 48.41
C VAL A 843 -17.29 -38.36 47.29
N ILE A 844 -17.06 -39.68 47.39
CA ILE A 844 -17.50 -40.65 46.39
C ILE A 844 -18.97 -41.02 46.64
N LYS A 845 -19.82 -40.74 45.65
CA LYS A 845 -21.25 -41.02 45.63
C LYS A 845 -21.53 -42.45 45.17
N THR A 846 -20.95 -42.85 44.04
CA THR A 846 -21.12 -44.17 43.43
C THR A 846 -19.81 -44.66 42.84
N VAL A 847 -19.62 -45.98 42.90
CA VAL A 847 -18.59 -46.68 42.12
C VAL A 847 -19.32 -47.63 41.18
N THR A 848 -18.98 -47.58 39.89
CA THR A 848 -19.67 -48.35 38.85
C THR A 848 -18.65 -49.03 37.96
N GLN A 849 -18.74 -50.35 37.81
CA GLN A 849 -17.93 -51.06 36.82
C GLN A 849 -18.44 -50.72 35.42
N THR A 850 -17.58 -50.13 34.57
CA THR A 850 -17.95 -49.67 33.22
C THR A 850 -17.54 -50.66 32.13
N SER A 851 -16.46 -51.41 32.36
CA SER A 851 -16.01 -52.48 31.47
C SER A 851 -15.27 -53.57 32.28
N PRO A 852 -14.87 -54.71 31.69
CA PRO A 852 -14.23 -55.78 32.44
C PRO A 852 -13.07 -55.30 33.30
N ASN A 853 -12.18 -54.46 32.76
CA ASN A 853 -10.99 -53.96 33.45
C ASN A 853 -11.06 -52.47 33.86
N GLU A 854 -12.27 -51.91 33.94
CA GLU A 854 -12.49 -50.47 34.15
C GLU A 854 -13.67 -50.18 35.09
N PHE A 855 -13.51 -49.15 35.91
CA PHE A 855 -14.56 -48.64 36.78
C PHE A 855 -14.52 -47.12 36.89
N ALA A 856 -15.67 -46.52 37.16
CA ALA A 856 -15.84 -45.09 37.37
C ALA A 856 -16.21 -44.80 38.83
N LEU A 857 -15.69 -43.69 39.36
CA LEU A 857 -16.04 -43.12 40.65
C LEU A 857 -16.73 -41.77 40.39
N ASP A 858 -18.02 -41.71 40.71
CA ASP A 858 -18.77 -40.46 40.66
C ASP A 858 -18.72 -39.79 42.02
N THR A 859 -18.37 -38.51 42.06
CA THR A 859 -18.31 -37.75 43.30
C THR A 859 -19.57 -36.91 43.52
N TYR A 860 -19.86 -36.55 44.78
CA TYR A 860 -20.95 -35.63 45.12
C TYR A 860 -20.77 -34.23 44.51
N GLY A 861 -19.53 -33.86 44.14
CA GLY A 861 -19.21 -32.62 43.43
C GLY A 861 -19.37 -32.69 41.91
N GLY A 862 -19.86 -33.81 41.36
CA GLY A 862 -20.05 -34.01 39.92
C GLY A 862 -18.81 -34.44 39.14
N LEU A 863 -17.64 -34.45 39.78
CA LEU A 863 -16.40 -34.96 39.17
C LEU A 863 -16.49 -36.48 38.99
N VAL A 864 -16.16 -36.95 37.79
CA VAL A 864 -16.12 -38.37 37.42
C VAL A 864 -14.65 -38.78 37.25
N HIS A 865 -14.20 -39.73 38.05
CA HIS A 865 -12.88 -40.36 37.89
C HIS A 865 -13.06 -41.71 37.20
N GLN A 866 -12.39 -41.91 36.07
CA GLN A 866 -12.38 -43.17 35.35
C GLN A 866 -11.04 -43.85 35.56
N LEU A 867 -11.06 -45.08 36.09
CA LEU A 867 -9.89 -45.87 36.44
C LEU A 867 -9.90 -47.17 35.65
N MET A 868 -8.71 -47.56 35.18
CA MET A 868 -8.49 -48.83 34.47
C MET A 868 -7.33 -49.57 35.12
N VAL A 869 -7.50 -50.89 35.31
CA VAL A 869 -6.56 -51.77 36.01
C VAL A 869 -6.21 -52.98 35.14
N SER A 870 -5.24 -53.79 35.56
CA SER A 870 -4.67 -54.90 34.79
C SER A 870 -5.67 -55.96 34.38
N THR A 871 -6.57 -56.37 35.29
CA THR A 871 -7.47 -57.51 35.05
C THR A 871 -8.91 -57.21 35.47
N ALA A 872 -9.83 -58.04 34.99
CA ALA A 872 -11.22 -57.96 35.40
C ALA A 872 -11.44 -58.39 36.86
N GLU A 873 -10.58 -59.25 37.36
CA GLU A 873 -10.57 -59.66 38.77
C GLU A 873 -10.11 -58.52 39.67
N ASP A 874 -9.06 -57.79 39.27
CA ASP A 874 -8.62 -56.57 39.97
C ASP A 874 -9.74 -55.52 40.01
N THR A 875 -10.48 -55.36 38.92
CA THR A 875 -11.61 -54.42 38.86
C THR A 875 -12.69 -54.78 39.87
N LYS A 876 -13.09 -56.05 39.93
CA LYS A 876 -14.07 -56.53 40.93
C LYS A 876 -13.56 -56.32 42.35
N LYS A 877 -12.28 -56.59 42.60
CA LYS A 877 -11.62 -56.35 43.90
C LYS A 877 -11.69 -54.88 44.31
N TRP A 878 -11.33 -53.96 43.40
CA TRP A 878 -11.36 -52.51 43.67
C TRP A 878 -12.79 -52.00 43.89
N VAL A 879 -13.73 -52.36 43.01
CA VAL A 879 -15.14 -51.96 43.13
C VAL A 879 -15.73 -52.48 44.43
N GLY A 880 -15.55 -53.77 44.76
CA GLY A 880 -16.05 -54.36 45.99
C GLY A 880 -15.47 -53.74 47.26
N ALA A 881 -14.16 -53.45 47.26
CA ALA A 881 -13.48 -52.83 48.40
C ALA A 881 -13.89 -51.36 48.62
N ILE A 882 -14.23 -50.62 47.56
CA ILE A 882 -14.73 -49.25 47.65
C ILE A 882 -16.23 -49.25 48.03
N GLU A 883 -17.03 -50.13 47.42
CA GLU A 883 -18.45 -50.29 47.76
C GLU A 883 -18.67 -50.67 49.21
N SER A 884 -17.85 -51.57 49.78
CA SER A 884 -17.99 -51.98 51.18
C SER A 884 -17.79 -50.80 52.14
N VAL A 885 -16.84 -49.91 51.84
CA VAL A 885 -16.60 -48.68 52.62
C VAL A 885 -17.73 -47.66 52.42
N ILE A 886 -18.28 -47.53 51.20
CA ILE A 886 -19.45 -46.67 50.93
C ILE A 886 -20.71 -47.21 51.63
N LYS A 887 -20.92 -48.53 51.68
CA LYS A 887 -22.09 -49.16 52.34
C LYS A 887 -21.99 -49.11 53.86
N ASN A 888 -20.81 -49.32 54.43
CA ASN A 888 -20.56 -49.23 55.89
C ASN A 888 -20.75 -47.81 56.45
N ARG A 889 -20.95 -46.79 55.61
CA ARG A 889 -21.35 -45.43 56.01
C ARG A 889 -22.84 -45.24 56.30
N LYS A 890 -23.71 -46.16 55.87
CA LYS A 890 -25.15 -46.05 56.11
C LYS A 890 -25.57 -46.56 57.50
N GLY A 891 -24.61 -46.95 58.34
CA GLY A 891 -24.81 -47.37 59.73
C GLY A 891 -24.49 -46.25 60.71
#